data_AF-N1P6D8-F1
#
_entry.id   AF-N1P6D8-F1
#
_cell.length_a   1.000
_cell.length_b   1.000
_cell.length_c   1.000
_cell.angle_alpha   90.00
_cell.angle_beta   90.00
_cell.angle_gamma   90.00
#
_symmetry.space_group_name_H-M   'P 1'
#
loop_
_entity.id
_entity.type
_entity.pdbx_description
1 polymer ?
#
loop_
_entity_poly.entity_id
_entity_poly.type
_entity_poly.pdbx_seq_one_letter_code
_entity_poly.pdbx_strand_id
1 'polypeptide(L)'
;MSNTEELIQNSIGFLQKTFKALPVSFDSIRHEPLPSSMLHASILNFEWEPLEKNISAIHDRDSLIDIILKRFIIDSMTNAIEDEEENNLEKGLLNSCIGLDFVYNSRFNRSNPASWGNTFFELFSTIIDLLNSPSTFLKFWPYAESRIEWFKMNTSVEPVSLGESNLISYKQPLYEKLRHWNDILAKLENNDILNTVKHYNMKYKLENFLSELLPINEESNFNRSASISALQESDNEWNRSARERESNRSSDVIFAADYNFVFYHLIICPIEFAFSDLEYKNDVDRSLSPLLDAILEIEENFYSKIKMNNRTRYSLEEALNTEYYANYDVMTPKLPVYMKHSNAMKMDRNEFWANLQNIKESDDYTLRPTIMDISLSNTTCLYKQLTQEDDDYYRKQFILQLCFTTNLIRNLISSDETRNFYKSCYLRENPLSDIDFENLDEVNKKRGLNLCSYICDNRVLKFYKIKDPDFYRVIRKLMSSDEKFTTAKIDGFKEFQNFRISKEKIPPPAFDETFKKFTFIKMGNKLINNVWKIPTGLDKIEQEVKKPEGVYEAAQAKWESKISSETSGGEAKDEIIRQWQTLRFLRSRYLFNFDKVNEKTGVDGLFEEPRKVEALDDSFKEKLLYKINQEHRKKLQDAREYKIGKERKKRALEEEASFPEREQKIKSQRINSASQTEGDELKSEQTQPKGEISEENTKIKSSEVSSQDPDSGVAGEFAPQNTTAQLENPKTEDNNAATSNISNGSSTQDMK
;
A
#
# COMPACT_ATOMS: atom_id res chain seq x y z
N MET A 1 -11.65 32.11 -63.53
CA MET A 1 -11.47 30.85 -62.79
C MET A 1 -10.07 30.23 -62.97
N SER A 2 -9.23 30.69 -63.91
CA SER A 2 -7.89 30.11 -64.14
C SER A 2 -6.80 30.54 -63.16
N ASN A 3 -6.91 31.72 -62.52
CA ASN A 3 -5.84 32.29 -61.69
C ASN A 3 -5.66 31.60 -60.32
N THR A 4 -6.71 30.99 -59.75
CA THR A 4 -6.65 30.38 -58.41
C THR A 4 -5.99 29.00 -58.42
N GLU A 5 -6.20 28.22 -59.48
CA GLU A 5 -5.59 26.90 -59.62
C GLU A 5 -4.08 26.99 -59.84
N GLU A 6 -3.64 27.93 -60.68
CA GLU A 6 -2.22 28.24 -60.88
C GLU A 6 -1.57 28.76 -59.60
N LEU A 7 -2.27 29.58 -58.82
CA LEU A 7 -1.82 30.05 -57.50
C LEU A 7 -1.63 28.89 -56.51
N ILE A 8 -2.59 27.96 -56.45
CA ILE A 8 -2.51 26.77 -55.59
C ILE A 8 -1.31 25.92 -56.01
N GLN A 9 -1.15 25.62 -57.31
CA GLN A 9 -0.05 24.78 -57.79
C GLN A 9 1.33 25.40 -57.51
N ASN A 10 1.47 26.71 -57.74
CA ASN A 10 2.71 27.43 -57.43
C ASN A 10 3.01 27.43 -55.92
N SER A 11 1.97 27.52 -55.08
CA SER A 11 2.11 27.47 -53.62
C SER A 11 2.48 26.07 -53.12
N ILE A 12 1.91 25.01 -53.70
CA ILE A 12 2.29 23.61 -53.41
C ILE A 12 3.75 23.38 -53.80
N GLY A 13 4.18 23.83 -54.99
CA GLY A 13 5.58 23.72 -55.43
C GLY A 13 6.55 24.46 -54.50
N PHE A 14 6.17 25.64 -54.01
CA PHE A 14 6.91 26.38 -52.99
C PHE A 14 7.02 25.59 -51.67
N LEU A 15 5.91 25.04 -51.16
CA LEU A 15 5.90 24.24 -49.93
C LEU A 15 6.73 22.96 -50.06
N GLN A 16 6.63 22.24 -51.17
CA GLN A 16 7.44 21.05 -51.43
C GLN A 16 8.93 21.37 -51.38
N LYS A 17 9.37 22.46 -52.02
CA LYS A 17 10.77 22.90 -51.98
C LYS A 17 11.21 23.27 -50.56
N THR A 18 10.33 23.95 -49.82
CA THR A 18 10.60 24.45 -48.47
C THR A 18 10.70 23.31 -47.46
N PHE A 19 9.74 22.37 -47.45
CA PHE A 19 9.74 21.25 -46.52
C PHE A 19 10.83 20.22 -46.85
N LYS A 20 11.16 20.00 -48.13
CA LYS A 20 12.31 19.17 -48.51
C LYS A 20 13.66 19.74 -48.08
N ALA A 21 13.74 21.04 -47.80
CA ALA A 21 14.97 21.68 -47.33
C ALA A 21 15.19 21.50 -45.81
N LEU A 22 14.19 21.03 -45.07
CA LEU A 22 14.32 20.80 -43.63
C LEU A 22 15.16 19.54 -43.36
N PRO A 23 16.16 19.59 -42.45
CA PRO A 23 17.04 18.46 -42.16
C PRO A 23 16.42 17.46 -41.17
N VAL A 24 15.12 17.21 -41.26
CA VAL A 24 14.37 16.38 -40.31
C VAL A 24 14.11 15.01 -40.89
N SER A 25 14.40 13.95 -40.12
CA SER A 25 14.12 12.58 -40.52
C SER A 25 12.73 12.15 -40.06
N PHE A 26 12.15 11.16 -40.75
CA PHE A 26 10.86 10.58 -40.38
C PHE A 26 10.87 9.95 -38.97
N ASP A 27 11.97 9.28 -38.60
CA ASP A 27 12.11 8.69 -37.26
C ASP A 27 12.09 9.74 -36.14
N SER A 28 12.76 10.88 -36.35
CA SER A 28 12.80 11.96 -35.35
C SER A 28 11.42 12.61 -35.16
N ILE A 29 10.75 13.01 -36.26
CA ILE A 29 9.45 13.69 -36.17
C ILE A 29 8.30 12.79 -35.68
N ARG A 30 8.45 11.46 -35.77
CA ARG A 30 7.46 10.51 -35.20
C ARG A 30 7.33 10.62 -33.69
N HIS A 31 8.40 11.01 -33.00
CA HIS A 31 8.44 11.04 -31.54
C HIS A 31 8.52 12.48 -31.01
N GLU A 32 9.24 13.37 -31.67
CA GLU A 32 9.55 14.71 -31.17
C GLU A 32 8.95 15.82 -32.04
N PRO A 33 8.16 16.75 -31.49
CA PRO A 33 7.49 17.78 -32.28
C PRO A 33 8.48 18.64 -33.05
N LEU A 34 8.15 19.00 -34.29
CA LEU A 34 8.94 19.96 -35.04
C LEU A 34 8.93 21.31 -34.31
N PRO A 35 10.08 21.81 -33.83
CA PRO A 35 10.12 23.08 -33.11
C PRO A 35 9.88 24.24 -34.09
N SER A 36 9.15 25.25 -33.63
CA SER A 36 8.83 26.44 -34.44
C SER A 36 10.08 27.17 -34.96
N SER A 37 11.22 27.06 -34.26
CA SER A 37 12.50 27.67 -34.65
C SER A 37 13.10 27.11 -35.94
N MET A 38 12.71 25.89 -36.36
CA MET A 38 13.18 25.30 -37.62
C MET A 38 12.46 25.85 -38.85
N LEU A 39 11.33 26.53 -38.65
CA LEU A 39 10.58 27.18 -39.72
C LEU A 39 10.87 28.69 -39.69
N HIS A 40 11.26 29.23 -40.84
CA HIS A 40 11.47 30.67 -40.97
C HIS A 40 10.15 31.43 -40.74
N ALA A 41 10.21 32.57 -40.05
CA ALA A 41 9.02 33.34 -39.67
C ALA A 41 8.13 33.73 -40.86
N SER A 42 8.72 34.02 -42.04
CA SER A 42 7.95 34.32 -43.25
C SER A 42 7.03 33.17 -43.69
N ILE A 43 7.46 31.92 -43.51
CA ILE A 43 6.65 30.73 -43.84
C ILE A 43 5.48 30.64 -42.87
N LEU A 44 5.73 30.84 -41.57
CA LEU A 44 4.72 30.80 -40.50
C LEU A 44 3.69 31.93 -40.60
N ASN A 45 4.08 33.11 -41.07
CA ASN A 45 3.22 34.28 -41.22
C ASN A 45 2.42 34.29 -42.54
N PHE A 46 2.54 33.21 -43.32
CA PHE A 46 1.95 33.05 -44.66
C PHE A 46 2.37 34.14 -45.65
N GLU A 47 3.62 34.61 -45.54
CA GLU A 47 4.31 35.49 -46.49
C GLU A 47 5.01 34.63 -47.55
N TRP A 48 4.19 33.93 -48.34
CA TRP A 48 4.70 33.01 -49.37
C TRP A 48 4.81 33.73 -50.70
N GLU A 49 5.91 33.52 -51.43
CA GLU A 49 6.20 34.20 -52.70
C GLU A 49 5.01 34.20 -53.71
N PRO A 50 4.25 33.11 -53.89
CA PRO A 50 3.11 33.10 -54.81
C PRO A 50 1.91 33.92 -54.30
N LEU A 51 1.71 33.97 -52.97
CA LEU A 51 0.60 34.65 -52.31
C LEU A 51 0.81 36.18 -52.30
N GLU A 52 2.06 36.63 -52.09
CA GLU A 52 2.42 38.06 -52.09
C GLU A 52 2.13 38.75 -53.42
N LYS A 53 2.31 38.03 -54.53
CA LYS A 53 2.08 38.56 -55.89
C LYS A 53 0.59 38.71 -56.23
N ASN A 54 -0.32 38.17 -55.41
CA ASN A 54 -1.77 38.10 -55.70
C ASN A 54 -2.67 38.51 -54.51
N ILE A 55 -2.16 39.34 -53.58
CA ILE A 55 -2.85 39.75 -52.34
C ILE A 55 -4.28 40.28 -52.58
N SER A 56 -4.51 40.99 -53.69
CA SER A 56 -5.80 41.59 -54.04
C SER A 56 -6.87 40.58 -54.51
N ALA A 57 -6.50 39.34 -54.82
CA ALA A 57 -7.41 38.29 -55.27
C ALA A 57 -7.87 37.32 -54.16
N ILE A 58 -7.32 37.45 -52.95
CA ILE A 58 -7.55 36.53 -51.84
C ILE A 58 -8.62 37.13 -50.91
N HIS A 59 -9.87 36.68 -51.03
CA HIS A 59 -10.96 37.08 -50.14
C HIS A 59 -10.96 36.33 -48.80
N ASP A 60 -10.48 35.07 -48.79
CA ASP A 60 -10.40 34.22 -47.59
C ASP A 60 -9.02 33.53 -47.54
N ARG A 61 -8.13 34.09 -46.71
CA ARG A 61 -6.72 33.67 -46.60
C ARG A 61 -6.57 32.32 -45.92
N ASP A 62 -7.29 32.10 -44.82
CA ASP A 62 -7.20 30.88 -44.02
C ASP A 62 -7.71 29.67 -44.83
N SER A 63 -8.85 29.82 -45.52
CA SER A 63 -9.41 28.77 -46.38
C SER A 63 -8.49 28.41 -47.55
N LEU A 64 -7.83 29.39 -48.17
CA LEU A 64 -6.87 29.13 -49.24
C LEU A 64 -5.66 28.31 -48.73
N ILE A 65 -5.12 28.65 -47.56
CA ILE A 65 -4.01 27.91 -46.94
C ILE A 65 -4.43 26.47 -46.63
N ASP A 66 -5.64 26.29 -46.07
CA ASP A 66 -6.19 24.98 -45.74
C ASP A 66 -6.30 24.09 -46.99
N ILE A 67 -6.79 24.63 -48.11
CA ILE A 67 -6.88 23.91 -49.39
C ILE A 67 -5.49 23.57 -49.94
N ILE A 68 -4.54 24.51 -49.88
CA ILE A 68 -3.17 24.28 -50.34
C ILE A 68 -2.50 23.16 -49.52
N LEU A 69 -2.63 23.18 -48.20
CA LEU A 69 -2.07 22.14 -47.33
C LEU A 69 -2.73 20.78 -47.56
N LYS A 70 -4.06 20.75 -47.71
CA LYS A 70 -4.79 19.51 -48.02
C LYS A 70 -4.33 18.91 -49.34
N ARG A 71 -4.21 19.72 -50.40
CA ARG A 71 -3.69 19.26 -51.70
C ARG A 71 -2.22 18.85 -51.65
N PHE A 72 -1.39 19.59 -50.91
CA PHE A 72 0.01 19.22 -50.69
C PHE A 72 0.13 17.82 -50.07
N ILE A 73 -0.68 17.51 -49.05
CA ILE A 73 -0.71 16.18 -48.42
C ILE A 73 -1.19 15.11 -49.42
N ILE A 74 -2.29 15.37 -50.13
CA ILE A 74 -2.83 14.43 -51.12
C ILE A 74 -1.78 14.14 -52.20
N ASP A 75 -1.18 15.17 -52.79
CA ASP A 75 -0.17 15.00 -53.84
C ASP A 75 1.07 14.29 -53.30
N SER A 76 1.51 14.62 -52.08
CA SER A 76 2.69 13.97 -51.49
C SER A 76 2.44 12.50 -51.13
N MET A 77 1.23 12.13 -50.72
CA MET A 77 0.88 10.76 -50.35
C MET A 77 0.56 9.91 -51.58
N THR A 78 -0.22 10.41 -52.53
CA THR A 78 -0.58 9.66 -53.74
C THR A 78 0.64 9.35 -54.60
N ASN A 79 1.52 10.33 -54.84
CA ASN A 79 2.78 10.07 -55.57
C ASN A 79 3.65 9.03 -54.84
N ALA A 80 3.68 9.08 -53.50
CA ALA A 80 4.44 8.15 -52.69
C ALA A 80 3.87 6.72 -52.69
N ILE A 81 2.57 6.58 -52.94
CA ILE A 81 1.85 5.31 -53.03
C ILE A 81 2.00 4.68 -54.43
N GLU A 82 1.90 5.48 -55.49
CA GLU A 82 1.97 5.02 -56.88
C GLU A 82 3.34 4.48 -57.27
N ASP A 83 4.42 4.99 -56.65
CA ASP A 83 5.79 4.59 -56.96
C ASP A 83 6.22 3.24 -56.34
N GLU A 84 5.40 2.61 -55.48
CA GLU A 84 5.61 1.33 -54.76
C GLU A 84 6.95 1.15 -53.97
N GLU A 85 7.87 2.11 -54.02
CA GLU A 85 9.13 2.09 -53.27
C GLU A 85 8.93 2.54 -51.82
N GLU A 86 9.37 1.72 -50.86
CA GLU A 86 9.26 2.00 -49.42
C GLU A 86 9.87 3.37 -49.02
N ASN A 87 10.98 3.75 -49.66
CA ASN A 87 11.63 5.04 -49.45
C ASN A 87 10.78 6.25 -49.89
N ASN A 88 9.87 6.09 -50.85
CA ASN A 88 9.01 7.18 -51.31
C ASN A 88 7.79 7.33 -50.39
N LEU A 89 7.26 6.23 -49.86
CA LEU A 89 6.24 6.25 -48.81
C LEU A 89 6.71 6.96 -47.54
N GLU A 90 7.92 6.66 -47.05
CA GLU A 90 8.47 7.34 -45.87
C GLU A 90 8.62 8.86 -46.09
N LYS A 91 8.98 9.29 -47.31
CA LYS A 91 9.01 10.71 -47.66
C LYS A 91 7.61 11.34 -47.68
N GLY A 92 6.61 10.62 -48.19
CA GLY A 92 5.21 11.05 -48.17
C GLY A 92 4.68 11.24 -46.74
N LEU A 93 4.98 10.27 -45.87
CA LEU A 93 4.65 10.33 -44.44
C LEU A 93 5.38 11.47 -43.73
N LEU A 94 6.68 11.66 -43.99
CA LEU A 94 7.47 12.77 -43.46
C LEU A 94 6.87 14.12 -43.83
N ASN A 95 6.59 14.34 -45.11
CA ASN A 95 5.97 15.58 -45.58
C ASN A 95 4.60 15.83 -44.94
N SER A 96 3.80 14.77 -44.76
CA SER A 96 2.50 14.84 -44.10
C SER A 96 2.62 15.22 -42.62
N CYS A 97 3.59 14.63 -41.89
CA CYS A 97 3.88 14.98 -40.50
C CYS A 97 4.35 16.44 -40.37
N ILE A 98 5.24 16.89 -41.28
CA ILE A 98 5.69 18.28 -41.32
C ILE A 98 4.51 19.22 -41.59
N GLY A 99 3.62 18.86 -42.51
CA GLY A 99 2.42 19.64 -42.83
C GLY A 99 1.46 19.80 -41.64
N LEU A 100 1.26 18.72 -40.87
CA LEU A 100 0.46 18.74 -39.65
C LEU A 100 1.09 19.60 -38.54
N ASP A 101 2.39 19.41 -38.27
CA ASP A 101 3.13 20.22 -37.27
C ASP A 101 3.19 21.70 -37.69
N PHE A 102 3.30 21.98 -38.99
CA PHE A 102 3.25 23.33 -39.54
C PHE A 102 1.91 24.03 -39.24
N VAL A 103 0.79 23.33 -39.40
CA VAL A 103 -0.54 23.87 -39.08
C VAL A 103 -0.65 24.24 -37.61
N TYR A 104 -0.11 23.39 -36.72
CA TYR A 104 -0.12 23.66 -35.28
C TYR A 104 0.75 24.87 -34.95
N ASN A 105 1.96 24.94 -35.50
CA ASN A 105 2.91 26.03 -35.23
C ASN A 105 2.47 27.38 -35.81
N SER A 106 1.71 27.40 -36.91
CA SER A 106 1.20 28.62 -37.55
C SER A 106 -0.13 29.14 -36.97
N ARG A 107 -0.70 28.47 -35.96
CA ARG A 107 -2.04 28.79 -35.41
C ARG A 107 -2.21 30.24 -34.95
N PHE A 108 -1.17 30.86 -34.39
CA PHE A 108 -1.21 32.26 -33.92
C PHE A 108 -1.30 33.27 -35.06
N ASN A 109 -0.88 32.90 -36.27
CA ASN A 109 -0.81 33.77 -37.44
C ASN A 109 -2.03 33.67 -38.35
N ARG A 110 -2.99 32.80 -38.01
CA ARG A 110 -4.27 32.68 -38.71
C ARG A 110 -5.15 33.90 -38.45
N SER A 111 -6.01 34.22 -39.41
CA SER A 111 -6.97 35.31 -39.29
C SER A 111 -7.97 35.03 -38.15
N ASN A 112 -8.40 33.77 -38.03
CA ASN A 112 -9.11 33.25 -36.86
C ASN A 112 -8.25 32.18 -36.16
N PRO A 113 -7.55 32.51 -35.06
CA PRO A 113 -6.71 31.55 -34.36
C PRO A 113 -7.43 30.29 -33.90
N ALA A 114 -8.74 30.31 -33.66
CA ALA A 114 -9.51 29.14 -33.22
C ALA A 114 -9.82 28.15 -34.36
N SER A 115 -9.69 28.55 -35.63
CA SER A 115 -9.99 27.70 -36.79
C SER A 115 -9.01 26.55 -36.98
N TRP A 116 -7.80 26.68 -36.41
CA TRP A 116 -6.70 25.73 -36.57
C TRP A 116 -7.08 24.30 -36.20
N GLY A 117 -7.88 24.11 -35.16
CA GLY A 117 -8.28 22.79 -34.68
C GLY A 117 -9.08 22.03 -35.73
N ASN A 118 -10.05 22.69 -36.37
CA ASN A 118 -10.84 22.08 -37.45
C ASN A 118 -9.96 21.69 -38.64
N THR A 119 -9.03 22.56 -39.05
CA THR A 119 -8.10 22.25 -40.14
C THR A 119 -7.18 21.09 -39.76
N PHE A 120 -6.64 21.07 -38.54
CA PHE A 120 -5.74 20.02 -38.08
C PHE A 120 -6.42 18.64 -38.09
N PHE A 121 -7.64 18.54 -37.57
CA PHE A 121 -8.44 17.32 -37.62
C PHE A 121 -8.81 16.90 -39.06
N GLU A 122 -9.07 17.87 -39.94
CA GLU A 122 -9.36 17.61 -41.35
C GLU A 122 -8.16 17.03 -42.11
N LEU A 123 -6.97 17.62 -41.92
CA LEU A 123 -5.73 17.13 -42.53
C LEU A 123 -5.36 15.76 -41.97
N PHE A 124 -5.49 15.56 -40.64
CA PHE A 124 -5.24 14.27 -40.02
C PHE A 124 -6.17 13.18 -40.57
N SER A 125 -7.48 13.47 -40.65
CA SER A 125 -8.46 12.57 -41.28
C SER A 125 -8.10 12.24 -42.73
N THR A 126 -7.67 13.24 -43.51
CA THR A 126 -7.26 13.04 -44.91
C THR A 126 -6.06 12.10 -45.00
N ILE A 127 -5.08 12.23 -44.11
CA ILE A 127 -3.92 11.31 -44.07
C ILE A 127 -4.39 9.90 -43.75
N ILE A 128 -5.22 9.71 -42.72
CA ILE A 128 -5.73 8.39 -42.34
C ILE A 128 -6.44 7.70 -43.51
N ASP A 129 -7.24 8.44 -44.29
CA ASP A 129 -7.97 7.90 -45.43
C ASP A 129 -7.06 7.48 -46.60
N LEU A 130 -5.87 8.08 -46.72
CA LEU A 130 -4.90 7.77 -47.77
C LEU A 130 -3.98 6.59 -47.40
N LEU A 131 -4.03 6.09 -46.17
CA LEU A 131 -3.19 4.96 -45.73
C LEU A 131 -3.80 3.65 -46.22
N ASN A 132 -3.24 3.12 -47.33
CA ASN A 132 -3.76 1.96 -48.05
C ASN A 132 -3.74 0.62 -47.27
N SER A 133 -2.90 0.48 -46.23
CA SER A 133 -2.81 -0.76 -45.47
C SER A 133 -2.62 -0.54 -43.96
N PRO A 134 -3.05 -1.50 -43.12
CA PRO A 134 -2.80 -1.44 -41.67
C PRO A 134 -1.33 -1.29 -41.31
N SER A 135 -0.41 -1.85 -42.10
CA SER A 135 1.04 -1.71 -41.87
C SER A 135 1.49 -0.25 -41.99
N THR A 136 1.00 0.46 -43.01
CA THR A 136 1.31 1.90 -43.20
C THR A 136 0.66 2.77 -42.13
N PHE A 137 -0.57 2.44 -41.72
CA PHE A 137 -1.22 3.05 -40.58
C PHE A 137 -0.39 2.92 -39.29
N LEU A 138 0.06 1.70 -38.98
CA LEU A 138 0.85 1.43 -37.77
C LEU A 138 2.24 2.08 -37.81
N LYS A 139 2.82 2.29 -39.00
CA LYS A 139 4.07 3.07 -39.16
C LYS A 139 3.86 4.56 -38.87
N PHE A 140 2.72 5.13 -39.26
CA PHE A 140 2.36 6.52 -39.02
C PHE A 140 1.90 6.78 -37.57
N TRP A 141 1.19 5.84 -36.96
CA TRP A 141 0.48 6.01 -35.69
C TRP A 141 1.28 6.58 -34.51
N PRO A 142 2.57 6.26 -34.30
CA PRO A 142 3.38 6.86 -33.23
C PRO A 142 3.40 8.41 -33.25
N TYR A 143 3.24 9.01 -34.43
CA TYR A 143 3.10 10.46 -34.57
C TYR A 143 1.81 10.97 -33.90
N ALA A 144 0.67 10.29 -34.10
CA ALA A 144 -0.61 10.70 -33.53
C ALA A 144 -0.60 10.59 -31.99
N GLU A 145 -0.04 9.49 -31.47
CA GLU A 145 0.08 9.26 -30.02
C GLU A 145 0.97 10.31 -29.34
N SER A 146 2.06 10.71 -29.99
CA SER A 146 2.98 11.70 -29.43
C SER A 146 2.43 13.14 -29.46
N ARG A 147 1.33 13.42 -30.18
CA ARG A 147 0.68 14.74 -30.30
C ARG A 147 -0.73 14.75 -29.73
N ILE A 148 -1.10 13.75 -28.92
CA ILE A 148 -2.47 13.62 -28.38
C ILE A 148 -2.97 14.89 -27.65
N GLU A 149 -2.10 15.58 -26.93
CA GLU A 149 -2.44 16.81 -26.22
C GLU A 149 -2.83 17.95 -27.16
N TRP A 150 -2.34 17.98 -28.40
CA TRP A 150 -2.77 18.98 -29.38
C TRP A 150 -4.20 18.73 -29.84
N PHE A 151 -4.61 17.47 -29.98
CA PHE A 151 -6.00 17.14 -30.31
C PHE A 151 -6.96 17.58 -29.20
N LYS A 152 -6.58 17.41 -27.92
CA LYS A 152 -7.41 17.76 -26.74
C LYS A 152 -7.69 19.27 -26.59
N MET A 153 -6.91 20.13 -27.25
CA MET A 153 -7.04 21.59 -27.15
C MET A 153 -8.26 22.17 -27.87
N ASN A 154 -8.86 21.44 -28.84
CA ASN A 154 -9.99 21.89 -29.66
C ASN A 154 -9.75 23.29 -30.28
N THR A 155 -10.44 24.32 -29.79
CA THR A 155 -10.31 25.72 -30.24
C THR A 155 -9.34 26.55 -29.41
N SER A 156 -8.86 26.03 -28.28
CA SER A 156 -7.93 26.75 -27.41
C SER A 156 -6.57 26.87 -28.08
N VAL A 157 -6.00 28.07 -28.05
CA VAL A 157 -4.65 28.34 -28.56
C VAL A 157 -3.59 28.04 -27.48
N GLU A 158 -3.98 28.20 -26.22
CA GLU A 158 -3.19 27.85 -25.05
C GLU A 158 -3.36 26.35 -24.69
N PRO A 159 -2.27 25.65 -24.33
CA PRO A 159 -2.35 24.26 -23.92
C PRO A 159 -3.29 24.03 -22.74
N VAL A 160 -4.08 22.96 -22.82
CA VAL A 160 -4.90 22.49 -21.70
C VAL A 160 -4.03 21.86 -20.61
N SER A 161 -4.53 21.81 -19.37
CA SER A 161 -3.82 21.09 -18.31
C SER A 161 -3.82 19.60 -18.63
N LEU A 162 -2.69 18.92 -18.39
CA LEU A 162 -2.57 17.48 -18.62
C LEU A 162 -3.69 16.73 -17.88
N GLY A 163 -4.42 15.89 -18.61
CA GLY A 163 -5.57 15.13 -18.08
C GLY A 163 -6.92 15.82 -18.24
N GLU A 164 -6.98 17.04 -18.77
CA GLU A 164 -8.23 17.70 -19.19
C GLU A 164 -8.38 17.64 -20.73
N SER A 165 -9.62 17.48 -21.20
CA SER A 165 -9.96 17.56 -22.63
C SER A 165 -11.17 18.47 -22.82
N ASN A 166 -11.10 19.34 -23.83
CA ASN A 166 -12.19 20.25 -24.21
C ASN A 166 -13.00 19.73 -25.41
N LEU A 167 -12.79 18.46 -25.78
CA LEU A 167 -13.52 17.81 -26.86
C LEU A 167 -14.85 17.25 -26.35
N ILE A 168 -15.87 17.40 -27.19
CA ILE A 168 -17.24 16.95 -26.95
C ILE A 168 -17.72 16.33 -28.26
N SER A 169 -18.40 15.19 -28.19
CA SER A 169 -18.64 14.33 -29.36
C SER A 169 -19.48 14.98 -30.46
N TYR A 170 -20.48 15.79 -30.09
CA TYR A 170 -21.39 16.45 -31.03
C TYR A 170 -20.95 17.86 -31.46
N LYS A 171 -19.77 18.33 -31.01
CA LYS A 171 -19.22 19.64 -31.39
C LYS A 171 -18.11 19.48 -32.42
N GLN A 172 -17.88 20.53 -33.21
CA GLN A 172 -16.66 20.61 -34.03
C GLN A 172 -15.43 20.59 -33.11
N PRO A 173 -14.36 19.84 -33.46
CA PRO A 173 -14.12 19.15 -34.74
C PRO A 173 -14.65 17.71 -34.83
N LEU A 174 -15.15 17.12 -33.74
CA LEU A 174 -15.47 15.69 -33.69
C LEU A 174 -16.78 15.28 -34.34
N TYR A 175 -17.72 16.21 -34.54
CA TYR A 175 -19.07 15.93 -35.05
C TYR A 175 -19.08 15.00 -36.29
N GLU A 176 -18.24 15.27 -37.29
CA GLU A 176 -18.10 14.42 -38.48
C GLU A 176 -16.99 13.38 -38.34
N LYS A 177 -15.89 13.73 -37.66
CA LYS A 177 -14.70 12.87 -37.57
C LYS A 177 -14.93 11.63 -36.72
N LEU A 178 -15.63 11.77 -35.60
CA LEU A 178 -15.98 10.63 -34.76
C LEU A 178 -16.90 9.65 -35.49
N ARG A 179 -17.87 10.15 -36.27
CA ARG A 179 -18.72 9.32 -37.12
C ARG A 179 -17.89 8.56 -38.16
N HIS A 180 -17.01 9.26 -38.86
CA HIS A 180 -16.15 8.68 -39.89
C HIS A 180 -15.22 7.60 -39.32
N TRP A 181 -14.57 7.86 -38.19
CA TRP A 181 -13.70 6.87 -37.54
C TRP A 181 -14.49 5.67 -36.99
N ASN A 182 -15.71 5.88 -36.49
CA ASN A 182 -16.59 4.77 -36.12
C ASN A 182 -17.01 3.94 -37.34
N ASP A 183 -17.25 4.56 -38.50
CA ASP A 183 -17.52 3.83 -39.74
C ASP A 183 -16.31 2.99 -40.19
N ILE A 184 -15.08 3.49 -39.99
CA ILE A 184 -13.85 2.72 -40.23
C ILE A 184 -13.76 1.53 -39.26
N LEU A 185 -13.99 1.74 -37.96
CA LEU A 185 -13.98 0.68 -36.95
C LEU A 185 -15.01 -0.40 -37.26
N ALA A 186 -16.24 0.00 -37.63
CA ALA A 186 -17.30 -0.93 -38.03
C ALA A 186 -16.93 -1.73 -39.29
N LYS A 187 -16.28 -1.11 -40.28
CA LYS A 187 -15.78 -1.83 -41.47
C LYS A 187 -14.68 -2.84 -41.13
N LEU A 188 -13.77 -2.50 -40.20
CA LEU A 188 -12.75 -3.42 -39.71
C LEU A 188 -13.36 -4.59 -38.94
N GLU A 189 -14.39 -4.33 -38.14
CA GLU A 189 -15.12 -5.35 -37.38
C GLU A 189 -15.94 -6.29 -38.28
N ASN A 190 -16.58 -5.75 -39.32
CA ASN A 190 -17.32 -6.54 -40.30
C ASN A 190 -16.45 -7.52 -41.10
N ASN A 191 -15.12 -7.33 -41.13
CA ASN A 191 -14.17 -8.25 -41.77
C ASN A 191 -13.71 -9.37 -40.80
N ASP A 192 -14.65 -9.97 -40.08
CA ASP A 192 -14.41 -11.00 -39.06
C ASP A 192 -13.49 -12.16 -39.52
N ILE A 193 -13.67 -12.68 -40.73
CA ILE A 193 -12.97 -13.89 -41.23
C ILE A 193 -11.53 -13.64 -41.69
N LEU A 194 -11.26 -12.49 -42.32
CA LEU A 194 -9.98 -12.20 -43.01
C LEU A 194 -9.11 -11.19 -42.25
N ASN A 195 -9.44 -10.90 -41.00
CA ASN A 195 -8.68 -10.00 -40.16
C ASN A 195 -7.33 -10.61 -39.78
N THR A 196 -6.26 -9.99 -40.28
CA THR A 196 -4.88 -10.24 -39.81
C THR A 196 -4.64 -9.57 -38.46
N VAL A 197 -3.59 -9.99 -37.74
CA VAL A 197 -3.16 -9.34 -36.48
C VAL A 197 -2.89 -7.84 -36.63
N LYS A 198 -2.51 -7.37 -37.83
CA LYS A 198 -2.30 -5.93 -38.08
C LYS A 198 -3.62 -5.15 -38.08
N HIS A 199 -4.72 -5.75 -38.55
CA HIS A 199 -6.06 -5.13 -38.48
C HIS A 199 -6.53 -4.98 -37.03
N TYR A 200 -6.34 -5.99 -36.19
CA TYR A 200 -6.67 -5.90 -34.77
C TYR A 200 -5.81 -4.85 -34.04
N ASN A 201 -4.51 -4.76 -34.36
CA ASN A 201 -3.67 -3.69 -33.80
C ASN A 201 -4.12 -2.30 -34.26
N MET A 202 -4.51 -2.14 -35.53
CA MET A 202 -5.06 -0.89 -36.05
C MET A 202 -6.38 -0.52 -35.34
N LYS A 203 -7.31 -1.47 -35.18
CA LYS A 203 -8.57 -1.30 -34.44
C LYS A 203 -8.29 -0.84 -33.01
N TYR A 204 -7.46 -1.58 -32.28
CA TYR A 204 -7.07 -1.26 -30.90
C TYR A 204 -6.46 0.15 -30.79
N LYS A 205 -5.52 0.49 -31.68
CA LYS A 205 -4.85 1.78 -31.66
C LYS A 205 -5.83 2.92 -31.87
N LEU A 206 -6.75 2.79 -32.84
CA LEU A 206 -7.78 3.78 -33.12
C LEU A 206 -8.78 3.90 -31.96
N GLU A 207 -9.30 2.79 -31.43
CA GLU A 207 -10.21 2.78 -30.27
C GLU A 207 -9.58 3.43 -29.03
N ASN A 208 -8.32 3.08 -28.73
CA ASN A 208 -7.58 3.64 -27.61
C ASN A 208 -7.41 5.16 -27.75
N PHE A 209 -7.03 5.63 -28.93
CA PHE A 209 -6.87 7.06 -29.20
C PHE A 209 -8.19 7.81 -29.04
N LEU A 210 -9.30 7.31 -29.60
CA LEU A 210 -10.61 7.95 -29.44
C LEU A 210 -11.06 7.97 -27.97
N SER A 211 -10.80 6.89 -27.23
CA SER A 211 -11.14 6.80 -25.82
C SER A 211 -10.31 7.75 -24.94
N GLU A 212 -9.03 7.98 -25.30
CA GLU A 212 -8.15 8.94 -24.63
C GLU A 212 -8.43 10.42 -25.01
N LEU A 213 -8.99 10.67 -26.20
CA LEU A 213 -9.38 12.02 -26.63
C LEU A 213 -10.56 12.56 -25.84
N LEU A 214 -11.57 11.72 -25.60
CA LEU A 214 -12.78 12.07 -24.87
C LEU A 214 -12.58 11.85 -23.37
N PRO A 215 -13.13 12.70 -22.49
CA PRO A 215 -13.07 12.43 -21.06
C PRO A 215 -13.93 11.20 -20.70
N ILE A 216 -13.60 10.53 -19.59
CA ILE A 216 -14.27 9.28 -19.14
C ILE A 216 -15.77 9.48 -18.92
N ASN A 217 -16.18 10.67 -18.50
CA ASN A 217 -17.56 11.02 -18.21
C ASN A 217 -18.39 11.41 -19.45
N GLU A 218 -17.77 11.54 -20.63
CA GLU A 218 -18.47 11.91 -21.85
C GLU A 218 -19.48 10.82 -22.23
N GLU A 219 -20.66 11.24 -22.66
CA GLU A 219 -21.80 10.35 -22.89
C GLU A 219 -21.54 9.21 -23.89
N SER A 220 -20.60 9.41 -24.81
CA SER A 220 -20.21 8.46 -25.84
C SER A 220 -18.92 7.68 -25.52
N ASN A 221 -18.24 7.96 -24.41
CA ASN A 221 -16.97 7.29 -24.04
C ASN A 221 -17.19 6.09 -23.10
N PHE A 222 -18.44 5.83 -22.70
CA PHE A 222 -18.85 4.58 -22.08
C PHE A 222 -20.10 4.06 -22.77
N ASN A 223 -20.18 2.74 -22.91
CA ASN A 223 -21.35 2.15 -23.55
C ASN A 223 -22.59 2.32 -22.65
N ARG A 224 -23.58 3.10 -23.13
CA ARG A 224 -24.89 3.27 -22.46
C ARG A 224 -25.88 2.16 -22.79
N SER A 225 -25.68 1.44 -23.90
CA SER A 225 -26.49 0.26 -24.18
C SER A 225 -26.23 -0.78 -23.09
N ALA A 226 -27.29 -1.50 -22.78
CA ALA A 226 -27.24 -2.71 -21.97
C ALA A 226 -26.73 -3.91 -22.80
N SER A 227 -26.27 -3.68 -24.04
CA SER A 227 -25.83 -4.71 -24.95
C SER A 227 -24.66 -5.46 -24.36
N ILE A 228 -24.84 -6.77 -24.23
CA ILE A 228 -23.83 -7.74 -23.87
C ILE A 228 -23.28 -8.26 -25.18
N SER A 229 -21.95 -8.32 -25.32
CA SER A 229 -21.32 -8.76 -26.57
C SER A 229 -21.82 -10.15 -26.95
N ALA A 230 -22.60 -10.23 -28.03
CA ALA A 230 -23.09 -11.48 -28.59
C ALA A 230 -22.02 -12.22 -29.43
N LEU A 231 -20.87 -11.57 -29.67
CA LEU A 231 -19.79 -12.06 -30.54
C LEU A 231 -18.62 -12.62 -29.70
N GLN A 232 -18.90 -13.58 -28.82
CA GLN A 232 -17.85 -14.34 -28.14
C GLN A 232 -17.45 -15.61 -28.92
N GLU A 233 -18.09 -15.87 -30.06
CA GLU A 233 -17.67 -16.92 -30.98
C GLU A 233 -16.35 -16.49 -31.63
N SER A 234 -15.31 -17.27 -31.39
CA SER A 234 -13.97 -17.01 -31.89
C SER A 234 -13.63 -17.81 -33.16
N ASP A 235 -14.55 -18.65 -33.62
CA ASP A 235 -14.28 -19.54 -34.73
C ASP A 235 -14.49 -18.86 -36.07
N ASN A 236 -13.38 -18.55 -36.73
CA ASN A 236 -13.38 -18.51 -38.19
C ASN A 236 -13.87 -19.86 -38.72
N GLU A 237 -14.58 -19.87 -39.86
CA GLU A 237 -15.22 -21.09 -40.40
C GLU A 237 -14.26 -22.23 -40.83
N TRP A 238 -12.97 -22.07 -40.56
CA TRP A 238 -11.91 -23.02 -40.87
C TRP A 238 -11.85 -24.15 -39.84
N ASN A 239 -11.53 -25.37 -40.29
CA ASN A 239 -11.33 -26.55 -39.41
C ASN A 239 -12.55 -26.95 -38.55
N ARG A 240 -13.77 -26.69 -39.03
CA ARG A 240 -15.02 -27.19 -38.42
C ARG A 240 -15.13 -28.71 -38.56
N SER A 241 -15.68 -29.39 -37.55
CA SER A 241 -15.94 -30.84 -37.66
C SER A 241 -16.97 -31.11 -38.76
N ALA A 242 -16.78 -32.19 -39.52
CA ALA A 242 -17.73 -32.57 -40.56
C ALA A 242 -19.01 -33.07 -39.88
N ARG A 243 -20.07 -32.24 -39.89
CA ARG A 243 -21.38 -32.46 -39.23
C ARG A 243 -22.09 -33.80 -39.54
N GLU A 244 -21.57 -34.64 -40.43
CA GLU A 244 -22.30 -35.79 -40.99
C GLU A 244 -21.71 -37.19 -40.68
N ARG A 245 -20.59 -37.34 -39.95
CA ARG A 245 -19.97 -38.69 -39.76
C ARG A 245 -19.51 -39.07 -38.35
N GLU A 246 -19.75 -38.25 -37.34
CA GLU A 246 -19.40 -38.64 -35.96
C GLU A 246 -20.57 -39.40 -35.31
N SER A 247 -20.25 -40.53 -34.68
CA SER A 247 -21.23 -41.31 -33.92
C SER A 247 -21.72 -40.46 -32.74
N ASN A 248 -23.02 -40.16 -32.67
CA ASN A 248 -23.70 -39.41 -31.59
C ASN A 248 -23.55 -39.99 -30.15
N ARG A 249 -22.61 -40.91 -29.92
CA ARG A 249 -22.36 -41.61 -28.66
C ARG A 249 -20.96 -41.39 -28.08
N SER A 250 -20.06 -40.67 -28.76
CA SER A 250 -18.73 -40.41 -28.22
C SER A 250 -18.77 -39.28 -27.19
N SER A 251 -17.92 -39.39 -26.16
CA SER A 251 -17.92 -38.47 -25.01
C SER A 251 -17.54 -37.03 -25.38
N ASP A 252 -16.70 -36.87 -26.40
CA ASP A 252 -16.30 -35.58 -26.97
C ASP A 252 -17.45 -34.82 -27.61
N VAL A 253 -18.30 -35.50 -28.38
CA VAL A 253 -19.48 -34.89 -29.04
C VAL A 253 -20.52 -34.45 -28.00
N ILE A 254 -20.76 -35.28 -26.97
CA ILE A 254 -21.71 -34.94 -25.89
C ILE A 254 -21.18 -33.75 -25.09
N PHE A 255 -19.90 -33.78 -24.69
CA PHE A 255 -19.27 -32.69 -23.95
C PHE A 255 -19.31 -31.37 -24.72
N ALA A 256 -19.00 -31.39 -26.02
CA ALA A 256 -19.06 -30.22 -26.87
C ALA A 256 -20.49 -29.69 -27.05
N ALA A 257 -21.48 -30.58 -27.17
CA ALA A 257 -22.88 -30.20 -27.28
C ALA A 257 -23.38 -29.53 -25.99
N ASP A 258 -23.08 -30.10 -24.81
CA ASP A 258 -23.44 -29.51 -23.51
C ASP A 258 -22.72 -28.18 -23.29
N TYR A 259 -21.43 -28.08 -23.62
CA TYR A 259 -20.67 -26.83 -23.54
C TYR A 259 -21.28 -25.75 -24.42
N ASN A 260 -21.51 -26.05 -25.71
CA ASN A 260 -22.07 -25.09 -26.64
C ASN A 260 -23.48 -24.67 -26.20
N PHE A 261 -24.32 -25.61 -25.76
CA PHE A 261 -25.66 -25.30 -25.26
C PHE A 261 -25.60 -24.31 -24.09
N VAL A 262 -24.79 -24.60 -23.06
CA VAL A 262 -24.61 -23.70 -21.91
C VAL A 262 -24.03 -22.36 -22.33
N PHE A 263 -23.01 -22.36 -23.19
CA PHE A 263 -22.37 -21.13 -23.66
C PHE A 263 -23.37 -20.20 -24.34
N TYR A 264 -24.14 -20.71 -25.29
CA TYR A 264 -25.16 -19.94 -26.00
C TYR A 264 -26.31 -19.46 -25.10
N HIS A 265 -26.82 -20.34 -24.24
CA HIS A 265 -28.08 -20.09 -23.53
C HIS A 265 -27.88 -19.40 -22.17
N LEU A 266 -26.67 -19.43 -21.61
CA LEU A 266 -26.34 -18.78 -20.34
C LEU A 266 -25.34 -17.64 -20.50
N ILE A 267 -24.22 -17.86 -21.20
CA ILE A 267 -23.09 -16.91 -21.25
C ILE A 267 -23.33 -15.79 -22.26
N ILE A 268 -23.82 -16.11 -23.46
CA ILE A 268 -24.10 -15.12 -24.52
C ILE A 268 -25.32 -14.25 -24.17
N CYS A 269 -26.42 -14.87 -23.71
CA CYS A 269 -27.69 -14.18 -23.45
C CYS A 269 -28.14 -14.24 -21.96
N PRO A 270 -27.40 -13.64 -20.99
CA PRO A 270 -27.76 -13.74 -19.58
C PRO A 270 -29.06 -13.01 -19.21
N ILE A 271 -29.45 -11.98 -19.96
CA ILE A 271 -30.71 -11.26 -19.74
C ILE A 271 -31.90 -12.16 -20.08
N GLU A 272 -31.88 -12.80 -21.24
CA GLU A 272 -32.92 -13.76 -21.66
C GLU A 272 -32.98 -14.94 -20.69
N PHE A 273 -31.81 -15.48 -20.29
CA PHE A 273 -31.75 -16.53 -19.28
C PHE A 273 -32.41 -16.10 -17.95
N ALA A 274 -32.14 -14.88 -17.47
CA ALA A 274 -32.68 -14.39 -16.21
C ALA A 274 -34.23 -14.34 -16.22
N PHE A 275 -34.83 -13.88 -17.32
CA PHE A 275 -36.29 -13.70 -17.45
C PHE A 275 -37.02 -14.86 -18.15
N SER A 276 -36.31 -15.90 -18.57
CA SER A 276 -36.87 -17.10 -19.19
C SER A 276 -37.85 -17.88 -18.29
N ASP A 277 -38.60 -18.80 -18.88
CA ASP A 277 -39.48 -19.73 -18.16
C ASP A 277 -38.70 -20.71 -17.27
N LEU A 278 -39.43 -21.30 -16.30
CA LEU A 278 -38.86 -22.27 -15.37
C LEU A 278 -38.27 -23.50 -16.07
N GLU A 279 -38.89 -23.95 -17.16
CA GLU A 279 -38.43 -25.10 -17.96
C GLU A 279 -37.05 -24.82 -18.55
N TYR A 280 -36.87 -23.66 -19.18
CA TYR A 280 -35.61 -23.25 -19.78
C TYR A 280 -34.45 -23.21 -18.75
N LYS A 281 -34.71 -22.66 -17.56
CA LYS A 281 -33.72 -22.66 -16.47
C LYS A 281 -33.34 -24.07 -16.01
N ASN A 282 -34.29 -25.00 -15.99
CA ASN A 282 -34.03 -26.39 -15.62
C ASN A 282 -33.25 -27.14 -16.70
N ASP A 283 -33.51 -26.86 -17.98
CA ASP A 283 -32.79 -27.48 -19.10
C ASP A 283 -31.32 -27.06 -19.12
N VAL A 284 -31.04 -25.77 -18.92
CA VAL A 284 -29.66 -25.29 -18.79
C VAL A 284 -28.95 -25.89 -17.57
N ASP A 285 -29.62 -25.99 -16.42
CA ASP A 285 -29.03 -26.62 -15.23
C ASP A 285 -28.71 -28.11 -15.46
N ARG A 286 -29.55 -28.81 -16.22
CA ARG A 286 -29.36 -30.22 -16.57
C ARG A 286 -28.13 -30.45 -17.44
N SER A 287 -27.82 -29.55 -18.37
CA SER A 287 -26.59 -29.61 -19.18
C SER A 287 -25.37 -29.06 -18.45
N LEU A 288 -25.53 -28.02 -17.61
CA LEU A 288 -24.43 -27.39 -16.90
C LEU A 288 -23.88 -28.25 -15.75
N SER A 289 -24.76 -28.90 -14.99
CA SER A 289 -24.36 -29.71 -13.83
C SER A 289 -23.30 -30.78 -14.15
N PRO A 290 -23.50 -31.68 -15.14
CA PRO A 290 -22.50 -32.69 -15.50
C PRO A 290 -21.22 -32.08 -16.08
N LEU A 291 -21.34 -31.00 -16.85
CA LEU A 291 -20.19 -30.29 -17.40
C LEU A 291 -19.29 -29.72 -16.27
N LEU A 292 -19.89 -29.07 -15.28
CA LEU A 292 -19.18 -28.50 -14.14
C LEU A 292 -18.66 -29.58 -13.18
N ASP A 293 -19.33 -30.74 -13.07
CA ASP A 293 -18.80 -31.91 -12.34
C ASP A 293 -17.51 -32.42 -12.99
N ALA A 294 -17.53 -32.66 -14.29
CA ALA A 294 -16.36 -33.15 -15.03
C ALA A 294 -15.19 -32.17 -14.96
N ILE A 295 -15.44 -30.87 -15.12
CA ILE A 295 -14.40 -29.83 -15.04
C ILE A 295 -13.76 -29.77 -13.65
N LEU A 296 -14.57 -29.80 -12.58
CA LEU A 296 -14.03 -29.76 -11.21
C LEU A 296 -13.32 -31.05 -10.80
N GLU A 297 -13.72 -32.21 -11.35
CA GLU A 297 -13.00 -33.48 -11.15
C GLU A 297 -11.60 -33.42 -11.77
N ILE A 298 -11.47 -32.90 -12.99
CA ILE A 298 -10.18 -32.73 -13.68
C ILE A 298 -9.30 -31.73 -12.93
N GLU A 299 -9.88 -30.62 -12.46
CA GLU A 299 -9.18 -29.68 -11.59
C GLU A 299 -8.71 -30.34 -10.29
N GLU A 300 -9.53 -31.20 -9.68
CA GLU A 300 -9.13 -31.93 -8.49
C GLU A 300 -7.93 -32.85 -8.75
N ASN A 301 -7.91 -33.55 -9.89
CA ASN A 301 -6.78 -34.38 -10.28
C ASN A 301 -5.49 -33.55 -10.46
N PHE A 302 -5.60 -32.39 -11.12
CA PHE A 302 -4.47 -31.46 -11.29
C PHE A 302 -3.87 -31.01 -9.97
N TYR A 303 -4.68 -30.47 -9.04
CA TYR A 303 -4.19 -30.03 -7.73
C TYR A 303 -3.72 -31.21 -6.86
N SER A 304 -4.32 -32.39 -7.02
CA SER A 304 -3.91 -33.60 -6.30
C SER A 304 -2.53 -34.07 -6.74
N LYS A 305 -2.23 -34.02 -8.05
CA LYS A 305 -0.89 -34.31 -8.61
C LYS A 305 0.16 -33.36 -8.04
N ILE A 306 -0.12 -32.05 -8.01
CA ILE A 306 0.79 -31.03 -7.43
C ILE A 306 1.02 -31.31 -5.93
N LYS A 307 -0.06 -31.53 -5.18
CA LYS A 307 0.00 -31.78 -3.74
C LYS A 307 0.77 -33.06 -3.42
N MET A 308 0.55 -34.15 -4.18
CA MET A 308 1.24 -35.41 -4.00
C MET A 308 2.74 -35.28 -4.26
N ASN A 309 3.13 -34.59 -5.35
CA ASN A 309 4.54 -34.35 -5.66
C ASN A 309 5.24 -33.52 -4.57
N ASN A 310 4.63 -32.40 -4.13
CA ASN A 310 5.20 -31.57 -3.07
C ASN A 310 5.25 -32.30 -1.73
N ARG A 311 4.20 -33.04 -1.35
CA ARG A 311 4.17 -33.83 -0.10
C ARG A 311 5.27 -34.89 -0.08
N THR A 312 5.46 -35.59 -1.20
CA THR A 312 6.49 -36.64 -1.34
C THR A 312 7.87 -36.03 -1.23
N ARG A 313 8.13 -34.91 -1.92
CA ARG A 313 9.40 -34.18 -1.83
C ARG A 313 9.68 -33.69 -0.40
N TYR A 314 8.73 -32.99 0.23
CA TYR A 314 8.90 -32.46 1.59
C TYR A 314 9.12 -33.57 2.62
N SER A 315 8.36 -34.68 2.52
CA SER A 315 8.56 -35.84 3.40
C SER A 315 9.94 -36.47 3.25
N LEU A 316 10.48 -36.51 2.03
CA LEU A 316 11.83 -37.02 1.77
C LEU A 316 12.90 -36.07 2.30
N GLU A 317 12.74 -34.75 2.10
CA GLU A 317 13.66 -33.72 2.62
C GLU A 317 13.71 -33.71 4.15
N GLU A 318 12.57 -33.89 4.82
CA GLU A 318 12.48 -34.01 6.28
C GLU A 318 13.10 -35.31 6.79
N ALA A 319 12.87 -36.45 6.13
CA ALA A 319 13.49 -37.72 6.53
C ALA A 319 15.00 -37.76 6.29
N LEU A 320 15.50 -37.05 5.28
CA LEU A 320 16.92 -37.05 4.91
C LEU A 320 17.78 -36.14 5.78
N ASN A 321 17.20 -35.10 6.39
CA ASN A 321 17.93 -34.08 7.15
C ASN A 321 17.58 -34.14 8.65
N THR A 322 18.56 -33.93 9.53
CA THR A 322 18.31 -33.85 10.98
C THR A 322 17.56 -32.56 11.32
N GLU A 323 16.45 -32.69 12.05
CA GLU A 323 15.64 -31.56 12.57
C GLU A 323 15.09 -30.61 11.47
N TYR A 324 14.94 -31.09 10.24
CA TYR A 324 14.31 -30.32 9.16
C TYR A 324 12.79 -30.46 9.18
N TYR A 325 12.11 -29.62 9.95
CA TYR A 325 10.65 -29.56 9.97
C TYR A 325 10.12 -28.79 8.76
N ALA A 326 9.73 -29.51 7.71
CA ALA A 326 9.23 -28.90 6.48
C ALA A 326 7.86 -28.22 6.71
N ASN A 327 7.67 -27.04 6.12
CA ASN A 327 6.38 -26.34 6.17
C ASN A 327 5.48 -26.83 5.02
N TYR A 328 4.47 -27.64 5.36
CA TYR A 328 3.50 -28.19 4.42
C TYR A 328 2.42 -27.19 3.97
N ASP A 329 2.26 -26.05 4.64
CA ASP A 329 1.26 -25.05 4.30
C ASP A 329 1.67 -24.23 3.07
N VAL A 330 2.98 -24.12 2.81
CA VAL A 330 3.51 -23.34 1.68
C VAL A 330 3.65 -24.23 0.44
N MET A 331 2.66 -24.12 -0.45
CA MET A 331 2.58 -24.85 -1.71
C MET A 331 2.86 -23.99 -2.96
N THR A 332 3.29 -22.74 -2.78
CA THR A 332 3.61 -21.83 -3.90
C THR A 332 4.67 -22.43 -4.83
N PRO A 333 4.48 -22.40 -6.16
CA PRO A 333 5.43 -22.99 -7.09
C PRO A 333 6.77 -22.26 -7.03
N LYS A 334 7.87 -23.03 -6.96
CA LYS A 334 9.25 -22.53 -7.00
C LYS A 334 10.00 -23.21 -8.13
N LEU A 335 10.79 -22.44 -8.88
CA LEU A 335 11.64 -22.99 -9.92
C LEU A 335 12.68 -23.96 -9.30
N PRO A 336 12.89 -25.17 -9.86
CA PRO A 336 13.88 -26.10 -9.35
C PRO A 336 15.29 -25.50 -9.30
N VAL A 337 16.06 -25.87 -8.26
CA VAL A 337 17.39 -25.29 -7.97
C VAL A 337 18.37 -25.48 -9.14
N TYR A 338 18.35 -26.65 -9.78
CA TYR A 338 19.22 -26.95 -10.92
C TYR A 338 18.93 -26.07 -12.15
N MET A 339 17.70 -25.55 -12.29
CA MET A 339 17.36 -24.60 -13.36
C MET A 339 17.65 -23.16 -12.96
N LYS A 340 17.46 -22.82 -11.69
CA LYS A 340 17.66 -21.46 -11.16
C LYS A 340 19.08 -20.96 -11.35
N HIS A 341 20.07 -21.86 -11.21
CA HIS A 341 21.49 -21.53 -11.32
C HIS A 341 22.14 -21.94 -12.64
N SER A 342 21.39 -22.57 -13.55
CA SER A 342 21.92 -23.00 -14.84
C SER A 342 21.83 -21.89 -15.89
N ASN A 343 22.99 -21.38 -16.30
CA ASN A 343 23.07 -20.41 -17.40
C ASN A 343 22.81 -21.06 -18.77
N ALA A 344 23.30 -22.27 -19.00
CA ALA A 344 23.14 -22.97 -20.28
C ALA A 344 21.66 -23.19 -20.63
N MET A 345 20.88 -23.71 -19.67
CA MET A 345 19.43 -23.91 -19.86
C MET A 345 18.69 -22.58 -20.02
N LYS A 346 19.16 -21.49 -19.40
CA LYS A 346 18.56 -20.17 -19.57
C LYS A 346 18.82 -19.61 -20.96
N MET A 347 20.03 -19.76 -21.48
CA MET A 347 20.39 -19.33 -22.84
C MET A 347 19.58 -20.11 -23.89
N ASP A 348 19.51 -21.43 -23.77
CA ASP A 348 18.72 -22.30 -24.65
C ASP A 348 17.23 -21.91 -24.69
N ARG A 349 16.60 -21.72 -23.52
CA ARG A 349 15.21 -21.25 -23.47
C ARG A 349 15.04 -19.86 -24.09
N ASN A 350 15.97 -18.95 -23.86
CA ASN A 350 15.90 -17.60 -24.43
C ASN A 350 16.03 -17.63 -25.96
N GLU A 351 16.93 -18.47 -26.49
CA GLU A 351 17.09 -18.68 -27.93
C GLU A 351 15.82 -19.26 -28.56
N PHE A 352 15.23 -20.28 -27.92
CA PHE A 352 13.96 -20.85 -28.35
C PHE A 352 12.84 -19.80 -28.37
N TRP A 353 12.70 -19.00 -27.30
CA TRP A 353 11.68 -17.95 -27.24
C TRP A 353 11.90 -16.85 -28.28
N ALA A 354 13.16 -16.46 -28.54
CA ALA A 354 13.48 -15.51 -29.59
C ALA A 354 13.12 -16.04 -30.98
N ASN A 355 13.38 -17.33 -31.24
CA ASN A 355 12.99 -17.98 -32.48
C ASN A 355 11.46 -18.05 -32.63
N LEU A 356 10.74 -18.48 -31.59
CA LEU A 356 9.28 -18.51 -31.60
C LEU A 356 8.68 -17.11 -31.84
N GLN A 357 9.23 -16.07 -31.21
CA GLN A 357 8.78 -14.71 -31.39
C GLN A 357 9.01 -14.24 -32.83
N ASN A 358 10.19 -14.51 -33.40
CA ASN A 358 10.53 -14.16 -34.78
C ASN A 358 9.55 -14.82 -35.78
N ILE A 359 9.22 -16.12 -35.57
CA ILE A 359 8.21 -16.80 -36.39
C ILE A 359 6.85 -16.12 -36.28
N LYS A 360 6.43 -15.71 -35.07
CA LYS A 360 5.13 -15.05 -34.85
C LYS A 360 5.07 -13.62 -35.40
N GLU A 361 6.18 -12.89 -35.41
CA GLU A 361 6.25 -11.51 -35.89
C GLU A 361 6.47 -11.41 -37.40
N SER A 362 6.89 -12.49 -38.05
CA SER A 362 6.99 -12.58 -39.51
C SER A 362 5.65 -12.28 -40.19
N ASP A 363 5.71 -11.53 -41.29
CA ASP A 363 4.53 -11.13 -42.06
C ASP A 363 3.79 -12.35 -42.67
N ASP A 364 4.49 -13.48 -42.86
CA ASP A 364 3.94 -14.75 -43.36
C ASP A 364 2.90 -15.39 -42.41
N TYR A 365 2.99 -15.13 -41.09
CA TYR A 365 2.16 -15.78 -40.06
C TYR A 365 1.20 -14.78 -39.37
N THR A 366 0.76 -13.77 -40.10
CA THR A 366 -0.13 -12.71 -39.59
C THR A 366 -1.59 -13.12 -39.45
N LEU A 367 -2.02 -14.20 -40.13
CA LEU A 367 -3.33 -14.84 -39.97
C LEU A 367 -3.21 -16.01 -38.97
N ARG A 368 -3.28 -15.69 -37.69
CA ARG A 368 -3.26 -16.66 -36.59
C ARG A 368 -4.34 -16.35 -35.56
N PRO A 369 -4.92 -17.35 -34.89
CA PRO A 369 -5.82 -17.11 -33.77
C PRO A 369 -5.07 -16.52 -32.57
N THR A 370 -5.83 -16.04 -31.58
CA THR A 370 -5.27 -15.66 -30.29
C THR A 370 -4.74 -16.88 -29.52
N ILE A 371 -3.87 -16.66 -28.53
CA ILE A 371 -3.21 -17.75 -27.79
C ILE A 371 -4.16 -18.54 -26.88
N MET A 372 -5.25 -17.91 -26.43
CA MET A 372 -6.22 -18.51 -25.50
C MET A 372 -7.60 -18.65 -26.14
N ASP A 373 -7.61 -19.04 -27.41
CA ASP A 373 -8.83 -19.24 -28.17
C ASP A 373 -9.48 -20.60 -27.86
N ILE A 374 -10.80 -20.64 -27.70
CA ILE A 374 -11.57 -21.87 -27.45
C ILE A 374 -12.33 -22.25 -28.73
N SER A 375 -11.97 -23.38 -29.35
CA SER A 375 -12.55 -23.78 -30.63
C SER A 375 -13.90 -24.48 -30.45
N LEU A 376 -15.00 -23.73 -30.39
CA LEU A 376 -16.36 -24.24 -30.15
C LEU A 376 -16.88 -25.16 -31.26
N SER A 377 -16.39 -24.95 -32.49
CA SER A 377 -16.81 -25.64 -33.71
C SER A 377 -16.10 -26.97 -33.93
N ASN A 378 -14.95 -27.18 -33.30
CA ASN A 378 -14.19 -28.41 -33.40
C ASN A 378 -14.29 -29.21 -32.09
N THR A 379 -15.19 -30.19 -32.09
CA THR A 379 -15.53 -31.04 -30.94
C THR A 379 -14.30 -31.68 -30.29
N THR A 380 -13.40 -32.23 -31.11
CA THR A 380 -12.17 -32.88 -30.62
C THR A 380 -11.19 -31.87 -30.01
N CYS A 381 -11.00 -30.70 -30.62
CA CYS A 381 -10.11 -29.68 -30.09
C CYS A 381 -10.65 -29.10 -28.77
N LEU A 382 -11.95 -28.78 -28.71
CA LEU A 382 -12.61 -28.31 -27.49
C LEU A 382 -12.43 -29.30 -26.34
N TYR A 383 -12.71 -30.58 -26.60
CA TYR A 383 -12.56 -31.63 -25.61
C TYR A 383 -11.12 -31.73 -25.12
N LYS A 384 -10.13 -31.70 -26.02
CA LYS A 384 -8.71 -31.71 -25.64
C LYS A 384 -8.31 -30.47 -24.84
N GLN A 385 -8.74 -29.28 -25.22
CA GLN A 385 -8.42 -28.04 -24.51
C GLN A 385 -8.92 -28.05 -23.07
N LEU A 386 -10.17 -28.48 -22.85
CA LEU A 386 -10.79 -28.42 -21.53
C LEU A 386 -10.47 -29.61 -20.64
N THR A 387 -10.23 -30.80 -21.20
CA THR A 387 -9.97 -32.02 -20.41
C THR A 387 -8.50 -32.34 -20.17
N GLN A 388 -7.57 -31.60 -20.78
CA GLN A 388 -6.15 -31.79 -20.55
C GLN A 388 -5.77 -31.49 -19.10
N GLU A 389 -5.24 -32.47 -18.38
CA GLU A 389 -4.89 -32.28 -16.95
C GLU A 389 -3.73 -31.31 -16.73
N ASP A 390 -2.80 -31.18 -17.68
CA ASP A 390 -1.60 -30.37 -17.52
C ASP A 390 -1.78 -28.87 -17.84
N ASP A 391 -2.87 -28.49 -18.53
CA ASP A 391 -3.23 -27.10 -18.87
C ASP A 391 -4.59 -26.76 -18.24
N ASP A 392 -4.60 -25.84 -17.28
CA ASP A 392 -5.80 -25.43 -16.55
C ASP A 392 -6.38 -24.09 -17.02
N TYR A 393 -5.71 -23.35 -17.90
CA TYR A 393 -6.11 -21.99 -18.25
C TYR A 393 -7.49 -21.91 -18.92
N TYR A 394 -7.79 -22.83 -19.85
CA TYR A 394 -9.11 -22.88 -20.51
C TYR A 394 -10.24 -23.16 -19.52
N ARG A 395 -10.00 -24.01 -18.52
CA ARG A 395 -10.96 -24.24 -17.44
C ARG A 395 -11.14 -22.98 -16.58
N LYS A 396 -10.06 -22.24 -16.29
CA LYS A 396 -10.18 -20.95 -15.58
C LYS A 396 -10.99 -19.94 -16.37
N GLN A 397 -10.81 -19.85 -17.69
CA GLN A 397 -11.61 -18.96 -18.55
C GLN A 397 -13.10 -19.29 -18.45
N PHE A 398 -13.47 -20.56 -18.59
CA PHE A 398 -14.85 -21.00 -18.46
C PHE A 398 -15.44 -20.70 -17.07
N ILE A 399 -14.68 -20.96 -16.00
CA ILE A 399 -15.12 -20.65 -14.62
C ILE A 399 -15.30 -19.14 -14.42
N LEU A 400 -14.42 -18.31 -14.97
CA LEU A 400 -14.54 -16.84 -14.90
C LEU A 400 -15.80 -16.35 -15.62
N GLN A 401 -16.06 -16.86 -16.84
CA GLN A 401 -17.27 -16.55 -17.59
C GLN A 401 -18.52 -16.91 -16.79
N LEU A 402 -18.61 -18.12 -16.24
CA LEU A 402 -19.73 -18.53 -15.39
C LEU A 402 -19.91 -17.61 -14.16
N CYS A 403 -18.81 -17.24 -13.49
CA CYS A 403 -18.88 -16.36 -12.32
C CYS A 403 -19.39 -14.95 -12.68
N PHE A 404 -18.89 -14.35 -13.76
CA PHE A 404 -19.33 -13.01 -14.18
C PHE A 404 -20.80 -13.00 -14.61
N THR A 405 -21.19 -13.98 -15.43
CA THR A 405 -22.57 -14.12 -15.92
C THR A 405 -23.55 -14.36 -14.77
N THR A 406 -23.24 -15.29 -13.86
CA THR A 406 -24.11 -15.57 -12.70
C THR A 406 -24.17 -14.41 -11.71
N ASN A 407 -23.09 -13.62 -11.58
CA ASN A 407 -23.07 -12.40 -10.78
C ASN A 407 -24.01 -11.34 -11.35
N LEU A 408 -23.96 -11.11 -12.67
CA LEU A 408 -24.87 -10.20 -13.36
C LEU A 408 -26.33 -10.65 -13.23
N ILE A 409 -26.63 -11.93 -13.46
CA ILE A 409 -27.99 -12.49 -13.31
C ILE A 409 -28.49 -12.32 -11.88
N ARG A 410 -27.64 -12.61 -10.87
CA ARG A 410 -27.99 -12.42 -9.47
C ARG A 410 -28.33 -10.97 -9.16
N ASN A 411 -27.53 -10.03 -9.65
CA ASN A 411 -27.78 -8.61 -9.46
C ASN A 411 -29.09 -8.16 -10.15
N LEU A 412 -29.33 -8.62 -11.39
CA LEU A 412 -30.53 -8.30 -12.17
C LEU A 412 -31.83 -8.82 -11.53
N ILE A 413 -31.77 -10.01 -10.92
CA ILE A 413 -32.92 -10.62 -10.23
C ILE A 413 -33.13 -9.99 -8.84
N SER A 414 -32.04 -9.62 -8.14
CA SER A 414 -32.11 -9.13 -6.75
C SER A 414 -32.32 -7.61 -6.64
N SER A 415 -31.79 -6.83 -7.58
CA SER A 415 -31.82 -5.36 -7.59
C SER A 415 -32.85 -4.83 -8.58
N ASP A 416 -33.90 -4.20 -8.07
CA ASP A 416 -34.93 -3.57 -8.90
C ASP A 416 -34.37 -2.36 -9.68
N GLU A 417 -33.36 -1.69 -9.14
CA GLU A 417 -32.71 -0.54 -9.79
C GLU A 417 -31.96 -0.98 -11.06
N THR A 418 -31.13 -2.01 -10.96
CA THR A 418 -30.42 -2.59 -12.11
C THR A 418 -31.43 -3.11 -13.13
N ARG A 419 -32.50 -3.77 -12.69
CA ARG A 419 -33.56 -4.25 -13.58
C ARG A 419 -34.22 -3.11 -14.36
N ASN A 420 -34.59 -2.02 -13.68
CA ASN A 420 -35.20 -0.86 -14.31
C ASN A 420 -34.27 -0.19 -15.32
N PHE A 421 -32.97 -0.11 -15.02
CA PHE A 421 -31.96 0.38 -15.96
C PHE A 421 -31.91 -0.47 -17.24
N TYR A 422 -31.74 -1.79 -17.11
CA TYR A 422 -31.69 -2.71 -18.25
C TYR A 422 -33.00 -2.69 -19.06
N LYS A 423 -34.16 -2.72 -18.39
CA LYS A 423 -35.48 -2.58 -19.03
C LYS A 423 -35.58 -1.29 -19.85
N SER A 424 -35.16 -0.16 -19.28
CA SER A 424 -35.19 1.14 -19.96
C SER A 424 -34.26 1.18 -21.18
N CYS A 425 -33.09 0.55 -21.11
CA CYS A 425 -32.19 0.44 -22.26
C CYS A 425 -32.81 -0.42 -23.38
N TYR A 426 -33.30 -1.62 -23.04
CA TYR A 426 -33.93 -2.53 -24.00
C TYR A 426 -35.14 -1.90 -24.70
N LEU A 427 -36.03 -1.24 -23.95
CA LEU A 427 -37.22 -0.59 -24.53
C LEU A 427 -36.89 0.64 -25.38
N ARG A 428 -35.78 1.34 -25.11
CA ARG A 428 -35.32 2.47 -25.94
C ARG A 428 -34.77 2.02 -27.28
N GLU A 429 -34.08 0.88 -27.31
CA GLU A 429 -33.49 0.31 -28.52
C GLU A 429 -34.52 -0.47 -29.34
N ASN A 430 -35.32 -1.30 -28.68
CA ASN A 430 -36.38 -2.08 -29.30
C ASN A 430 -37.68 -2.04 -28.47
N PRO A 431 -38.63 -1.14 -28.81
CA PRO A 431 -39.90 -1.01 -28.11
C PRO A 431 -40.82 -2.25 -28.15
N LEU A 432 -40.57 -3.19 -29.07
CA LEU A 432 -41.38 -4.40 -29.28
C LEU A 432 -40.73 -5.65 -28.66
N SER A 433 -39.98 -5.49 -27.56
CA SER A 433 -39.28 -6.62 -26.93
C SER A 433 -40.26 -7.64 -26.32
N ASP A 434 -39.96 -8.93 -26.51
CA ASP A 434 -40.72 -10.06 -25.96
C ASP A 434 -40.30 -10.42 -24.52
N ILE A 435 -39.31 -9.75 -23.94
CA ILE A 435 -38.80 -10.06 -22.59
C ILE A 435 -39.69 -9.42 -21.53
N ASP A 436 -40.28 -10.25 -20.66
CA ASP A 436 -41.06 -9.77 -19.53
C ASP A 436 -40.17 -9.44 -18.32
N PHE A 437 -39.82 -8.16 -18.19
CA PHE A 437 -39.03 -7.66 -17.06
C PHE A 437 -39.84 -7.53 -15.75
N GLU A 438 -41.17 -7.57 -15.79
CA GLU A 438 -42.02 -7.31 -14.62
C GLU A 438 -42.59 -8.59 -14.00
N ASN A 439 -42.91 -9.59 -14.82
CA ASN A 439 -43.64 -10.79 -14.39
C ASN A 439 -42.71 -11.97 -14.04
N LEU A 440 -41.73 -11.73 -13.17
CA LEU A 440 -40.94 -12.82 -12.58
C LEU A 440 -41.71 -13.45 -11.42
N ASP A 441 -42.38 -14.56 -11.69
CA ASP A 441 -42.97 -15.41 -10.66
C ASP A 441 -41.96 -15.70 -9.53
N GLU A 442 -42.42 -15.67 -8.27
CA GLU A 442 -41.57 -15.94 -7.11
C GLU A 442 -40.87 -17.31 -7.18
N VAL A 443 -41.51 -18.30 -7.82
CA VAL A 443 -40.90 -19.62 -8.05
C VAL A 443 -39.72 -19.52 -9.03
N ASN A 444 -39.90 -18.79 -10.13
CA ASN A 444 -38.89 -18.58 -11.16
C ASN A 444 -37.70 -17.77 -10.61
N LYS A 445 -38.01 -16.68 -9.87
CA LYS A 445 -37.03 -15.86 -9.14
C LYS A 445 -36.17 -16.69 -8.19
N LYS A 446 -36.80 -17.52 -7.34
CA LYS A 446 -36.09 -18.39 -6.40
C LYS A 446 -35.22 -19.43 -7.12
N ARG A 447 -35.70 -20.01 -8.22
CA ARG A 447 -34.93 -20.99 -8.99
C ARG A 447 -33.67 -20.36 -9.60
N GLY A 448 -33.80 -19.19 -10.24
CA GLY A 448 -32.66 -18.46 -10.82
C GLY A 448 -31.61 -18.08 -9.78
N LEU A 449 -32.04 -17.50 -8.65
CA LEU A 449 -31.11 -17.13 -7.56
C LEU A 449 -30.44 -18.35 -6.92
N ASN A 450 -31.18 -19.44 -6.72
CA ASN A 450 -30.63 -20.67 -6.17
C ASN A 450 -29.59 -21.27 -7.12
N LEU A 451 -29.88 -21.36 -8.42
CA LEU A 451 -28.93 -21.82 -9.43
C LEU A 451 -27.64 -20.98 -9.42
N CYS A 452 -27.75 -19.65 -9.45
CA CYS A 452 -26.59 -18.76 -9.42
C CYS A 452 -25.77 -18.90 -8.13
N SER A 453 -26.43 -19.06 -6.97
CA SER A 453 -25.76 -19.27 -5.68
C SER A 453 -25.13 -20.66 -5.57
N TYR A 454 -25.76 -21.66 -6.18
CA TYR A 454 -25.25 -23.02 -6.22
C TYR A 454 -23.95 -23.11 -7.03
N ILE A 455 -23.94 -22.56 -8.25
CA ILE A 455 -22.76 -22.59 -9.13
C ILE A 455 -21.62 -21.76 -8.51
N CYS A 456 -21.87 -20.49 -8.23
CA CYS A 456 -20.81 -19.56 -7.85
C CYS A 456 -20.32 -19.80 -6.41
N ASP A 457 -21.21 -19.75 -5.42
CA ASP A 457 -20.81 -19.80 -4.01
C ASP A 457 -20.58 -21.23 -3.49
N ASN A 458 -21.48 -22.16 -3.82
CA ASN A 458 -21.42 -23.51 -3.26
C ASN A 458 -20.42 -24.43 -3.96
N ARG A 459 -20.23 -24.29 -5.27
CA ARG A 459 -19.30 -25.13 -6.02
C ARG A 459 -17.96 -24.46 -6.23
N VAL A 460 -17.93 -23.39 -7.02
CA VAL A 460 -16.67 -22.76 -7.46
C VAL A 460 -15.89 -22.15 -6.30
N LEU A 461 -16.50 -21.23 -5.55
CA LEU A 461 -15.79 -20.52 -4.48
C LEU A 461 -15.34 -21.45 -3.34
N LYS A 462 -16.17 -22.45 -2.96
CA LYS A 462 -15.79 -23.44 -1.93
C LYS A 462 -14.63 -24.33 -2.39
N PHE A 463 -14.61 -24.74 -3.65
CA PHE A 463 -13.54 -25.55 -4.22
C PHE A 463 -12.20 -24.80 -4.19
N TYR A 464 -12.15 -23.60 -4.80
CA TYR A 464 -10.91 -22.84 -4.91
C TYR A 464 -10.43 -22.25 -3.58
N LYS A 465 -11.31 -21.99 -2.61
CA LYS A 465 -10.89 -21.53 -1.27
C LYS A 465 -9.86 -22.45 -0.61
N ILE A 466 -9.92 -23.75 -0.86
CA ILE A 466 -9.04 -24.75 -0.25
C ILE A 466 -7.84 -25.06 -1.16
N LYS A 467 -8.09 -25.26 -2.46
CA LYS A 467 -7.09 -25.78 -3.41
C LYS A 467 -6.22 -24.68 -4.05
N ASP A 468 -6.80 -23.50 -4.29
CA ASP A 468 -6.14 -22.34 -4.92
C ASP A 468 -6.66 -21.00 -4.36
N PRO A 469 -6.10 -20.56 -3.22
CA PRO A 469 -6.57 -19.34 -2.55
C PRO A 469 -6.28 -18.06 -3.34
N ASP A 470 -5.36 -18.09 -4.31
CA ASP A 470 -5.03 -16.93 -5.14
C ASP A 470 -6.12 -16.74 -6.20
N PHE A 471 -6.48 -17.80 -6.93
CA PHE A 471 -7.58 -17.73 -7.90
C PHE A 471 -8.92 -17.39 -7.21
N TYR A 472 -9.15 -17.91 -6.00
CA TYR A 472 -10.30 -17.52 -5.17
C TYR A 472 -10.37 -16.00 -4.91
N ARG A 473 -9.23 -15.36 -4.59
CA ARG A 473 -9.16 -13.91 -4.38
C ARG A 473 -9.42 -13.15 -5.68
N VAL A 474 -8.89 -13.64 -6.80
CA VAL A 474 -9.09 -13.05 -8.13
C VAL A 474 -10.58 -13.03 -8.46
N ILE A 475 -11.28 -14.17 -8.42
CA ILE A 475 -12.72 -14.25 -8.74
C ILE A 475 -13.51 -13.29 -7.86
N ARG A 476 -13.31 -13.33 -6.54
CA ARG A 476 -14.04 -12.46 -5.60
C ARG A 476 -13.81 -10.98 -5.84
N LYS A 477 -12.57 -10.60 -6.14
CA LYS A 477 -12.22 -9.20 -6.40
C LYS A 477 -12.83 -8.71 -7.71
N LEU A 478 -12.78 -9.54 -8.76
CA LEU A 478 -13.36 -9.19 -10.06
C LEU A 478 -14.89 -9.06 -9.98
N MET A 479 -15.60 -10.01 -9.35
CA MET A 479 -17.05 -9.90 -9.15
C MET A 479 -17.45 -8.66 -8.35
N SER A 480 -16.76 -8.39 -7.24
CA SER A 480 -17.04 -7.18 -6.43
C SER A 480 -16.69 -5.88 -7.17
N SER A 481 -15.69 -5.90 -8.05
CA SER A 481 -15.35 -4.75 -8.88
C SER A 481 -16.42 -4.50 -9.93
N ASP A 482 -16.87 -5.57 -10.60
CA ASP A 482 -17.91 -5.53 -11.62
C ASP A 482 -19.25 -5.00 -11.08
N GLU A 483 -19.66 -5.41 -9.87
CA GLU A 483 -20.83 -4.86 -9.19
C GLU A 483 -20.73 -3.33 -8.99
N LYS A 484 -19.55 -2.86 -8.57
CA LYS A 484 -19.30 -1.41 -8.36
C LYS A 484 -19.32 -0.65 -9.68
N PHE A 485 -18.68 -1.18 -10.73
CA PHE A 485 -18.70 -0.57 -12.06
C PHE A 485 -20.10 -0.54 -12.66
N THR A 486 -20.90 -1.60 -12.46
CA THR A 486 -22.29 -1.65 -12.88
C THR A 486 -23.11 -0.56 -12.17
N THR A 487 -22.94 -0.41 -10.86
CA THR A 487 -23.64 0.62 -10.08
C THR A 487 -23.22 2.03 -10.52
N ALA A 488 -21.92 2.29 -10.68
CA ALA A 488 -21.43 3.56 -11.21
C ALA A 488 -21.99 3.85 -12.61
N LYS A 489 -22.12 2.83 -13.48
CA LYS A 489 -22.70 2.96 -14.82
C LYS A 489 -24.19 3.33 -14.77
N ILE A 490 -24.96 2.74 -13.86
CA ILE A 490 -26.37 3.08 -13.64
C ILE A 490 -26.50 4.58 -13.27
N ASP A 491 -25.60 5.09 -12.45
CA ASP A 491 -25.54 6.52 -12.09
C ASP A 491 -25.03 7.44 -13.22
N GLY A 492 -24.62 6.88 -14.35
CA GLY A 492 -24.06 7.60 -15.49
C GLY A 492 -22.64 8.08 -15.26
N PHE A 493 -21.82 7.32 -14.52
CA PHE A 493 -20.40 7.62 -14.25
C PHE A 493 -20.16 8.97 -13.56
N LYS A 494 -21.14 9.45 -12.77
CA LYS A 494 -21.03 10.68 -11.98
C LYS A 494 -19.86 10.69 -11.01
N GLU A 495 -19.47 9.51 -10.49
CA GLU A 495 -18.31 9.37 -9.60
C GLU A 495 -17.02 9.92 -10.21
N PHE A 496 -16.87 9.83 -11.54
CA PHE A 496 -15.68 10.29 -12.26
C PHE A 496 -15.76 11.75 -12.72
N GLN A 497 -16.91 12.42 -12.58
CA GLN A 497 -17.08 13.82 -13.00
C GLN A 497 -16.33 14.81 -12.11
N ASN A 498 -16.20 14.50 -10.82
CA ASN A 498 -15.63 15.42 -9.83
C ASN A 498 -14.16 15.14 -9.53
N PHE A 499 -13.34 14.95 -10.56
CA PHE A 499 -11.90 14.78 -10.38
C PHE A 499 -11.21 16.15 -10.23
N ARG A 500 -10.63 16.42 -9.06
CA ARG A 500 -9.93 17.68 -8.77
C ARG A 500 -8.45 17.58 -9.16
N ILE A 501 -8.13 18.07 -10.36
CA ILE A 501 -6.73 18.17 -10.81
C ILE A 501 -6.07 19.34 -10.09
N SER A 502 -5.00 19.06 -9.34
CA SER A 502 -4.22 20.12 -8.71
C SER A 502 -3.46 20.90 -9.78
N LYS A 503 -3.75 22.21 -9.86
CA LYS A 503 -3.03 23.17 -10.72
C LYS A 503 -1.99 23.97 -9.92
N GLU A 504 -1.77 23.58 -8.66
CA GLU A 504 -0.87 24.28 -7.77
C GLU A 504 0.59 24.03 -8.17
N LYS A 505 1.35 25.12 -8.32
CA LYS A 505 2.80 25.03 -8.46
C LYS A 505 3.38 24.77 -7.08
N ILE A 506 3.73 23.53 -6.79
CA ILE A 506 4.30 23.13 -5.50
C ILE A 506 5.70 23.74 -5.39
N PRO A 507 5.94 24.73 -4.51
CA PRO A 507 7.28 25.24 -4.29
C PRO A 507 8.13 24.18 -3.58
N PRO A 508 9.45 24.19 -3.76
CA PRO A 508 10.34 23.38 -2.92
C PRO A 508 10.08 23.71 -1.44
N PRO A 509 9.96 22.69 -0.57
CA PRO A 509 9.76 22.93 0.85
C PRO A 509 10.98 23.65 1.44
N ALA A 510 10.72 24.64 2.30
CA ALA A 510 11.77 25.29 3.07
C ALA A 510 12.03 24.48 4.35
N PHE A 511 13.26 23.99 4.50
CA PHE A 511 13.70 23.31 5.71
C PHE A 511 14.44 24.30 6.62
N ASP A 512 14.13 24.26 7.91
CA ASP A 512 14.88 25.01 8.91
C ASP A 512 16.21 24.29 9.18
N GLU A 513 17.28 24.79 8.57
CA GLU A 513 18.66 24.31 8.79
C GLU A 513 19.32 24.97 10.01
N THR A 514 18.54 25.68 10.85
CA THR A 514 19.08 26.33 12.05
C THR A 514 18.85 25.48 13.30
N PHE A 515 19.93 25.27 14.04
CA PHE A 515 19.83 24.69 15.38
C PHE A 515 19.38 25.76 16.39
N LYS A 516 18.62 25.32 17.39
CA LYS A 516 18.29 26.17 18.54
C LYS A 516 19.58 26.60 19.25
N LYS A 517 19.64 27.87 19.67
CA LYS A 517 20.79 28.42 20.39
C LYS A 517 20.87 27.87 21.82
N PHE A 518 22.09 27.67 22.31
CA PHE A 518 22.33 27.41 23.73
C PHE A 518 22.13 28.69 24.56
N THR A 519 21.59 28.54 25.76
CA THR A 519 21.38 29.66 26.69
C THR A 519 22.63 29.92 27.56
N PHE A 520 22.65 31.02 28.32
CA PHE A 520 23.74 31.34 29.26
C PHE A 520 23.87 30.34 30.42
N ILE A 521 22.89 29.47 30.65
CA ILE A 521 22.97 28.42 31.66
C ILE A 521 23.78 27.27 31.06
N LYS A 522 25.06 27.18 31.43
CA LYS A 522 25.97 26.13 30.94
C LYS A 522 25.53 24.72 31.34
N MET A 523 24.90 24.58 32.50
CA MET A 523 24.36 23.31 33.00
C MET A 523 22.87 23.16 32.63
N GLY A 524 22.31 21.96 32.81
CA GLY A 524 20.92 21.67 32.43
C GLY A 524 19.87 22.54 33.14
N ASN A 525 20.16 23.05 34.34
CA ASN A 525 19.27 23.99 35.03
C ASN A 525 20.04 24.98 35.91
N LYS A 526 19.34 26.02 36.37
CA LYS A 526 19.92 27.10 37.20
C LYS A 526 20.43 26.61 38.56
N LEU A 527 19.76 25.64 39.17
CA LEU A 527 20.14 25.12 40.50
C LEU A 527 21.51 24.43 40.45
N ILE A 528 21.69 23.54 39.46
CA ILE A 528 22.96 22.84 39.25
C ILE A 528 24.05 23.83 38.86
N ASN A 529 23.75 24.77 37.95
CA ASN A 529 24.71 25.79 37.55
C ASN A 529 25.18 26.66 38.73
N ASN A 530 24.29 26.94 39.69
CA ASN A 530 24.63 27.73 40.86
C ASN A 530 25.52 26.96 41.84
N VAL A 531 25.23 25.68 42.09
CA VAL A 531 26.07 24.84 42.96
C VAL A 531 27.46 24.63 42.34
N TRP A 532 27.53 24.40 41.02
CA TRP A 532 28.79 24.26 40.29
C TRP A 532 29.62 25.57 40.22
N LYS A 533 29.01 26.71 40.51
CA LYS A 533 29.69 28.00 40.63
C LYS A 533 30.22 28.29 42.04
N ILE A 534 29.92 27.44 43.03
CA ILE A 534 30.46 27.62 44.38
C ILE A 534 31.98 27.47 44.30
N PRO A 535 32.76 28.50 44.68
CA PRO A 535 34.21 28.42 44.62
C PRO A 535 34.70 27.46 45.70
N THR A 536 35.38 26.39 45.29
CA THR A 536 35.98 25.40 46.19
C THR A 536 37.51 25.48 46.05
N GLY A 537 38.20 25.50 47.19
CA GLY A 537 39.66 25.63 47.25
C GLY A 537 40.17 25.42 48.68
N LEU A 538 41.42 24.98 48.83
CA LEU A 538 42.06 24.77 50.13
C LEU A 538 42.09 26.06 50.96
N ASP A 539 42.16 27.22 50.29
CA ASP A 539 42.09 28.56 50.90
C ASP A 539 40.77 28.84 51.65
N LYS A 540 39.69 28.11 51.33
CA LYS A 540 38.38 28.29 51.97
C LYS A 540 38.14 27.37 53.17
N ILE A 541 39.01 26.39 53.42
CA ILE A 541 38.80 25.33 54.43
C ILE A 541 39.53 25.61 55.74
N GLU A 542 40.63 26.39 55.72
CA GLU A 542 41.35 26.76 56.95
C GLU A 542 40.50 27.69 57.82
N GLN A 543 39.95 27.15 58.91
CA GLN A 543 39.25 27.90 59.95
C GLN A 543 39.98 27.69 61.29
N GLU A 544 40.54 28.75 61.86
CA GLU A 544 41.25 28.69 63.14
C GLU A 544 40.28 28.40 64.30
N VAL A 545 40.56 27.36 65.10
CA VAL A 545 39.74 26.96 66.25
C VAL A 545 40.19 27.70 67.52
N LYS A 546 39.26 28.01 68.43
CA LYS A 546 39.54 28.67 69.73
C LYS A 546 40.40 27.79 70.66
N LYS A 547 41.13 28.41 71.60
CA LYS A 547 42.04 27.72 72.55
C LYS A 547 41.36 27.31 73.88
N PRO A 548 41.64 26.12 74.46
CA PRO A 548 41.03 25.60 75.70
C PRO A 548 41.20 26.48 76.95
N GLU A 549 42.32 27.18 77.05
CA GLU A 549 42.70 27.98 78.23
C GLU A 549 41.71 29.11 78.47
N GLY A 550 41.34 29.83 77.41
CA GLY A 550 40.37 30.93 77.51
C GLY A 550 38.98 30.48 77.94
N VAL A 551 38.62 29.21 77.73
CA VAL A 551 37.34 28.65 78.20
C VAL A 551 37.42 28.26 79.69
N TYR A 552 38.60 27.89 80.20
CA TYR A 552 38.80 27.55 81.61
C TYR A 552 38.76 28.80 82.48
N GLU A 553 39.49 29.84 82.07
CA GLU A 553 39.51 31.14 82.74
C GLU A 553 38.11 31.78 82.76
N ALA A 554 37.37 31.68 81.66
CA ALA A 554 36.00 32.16 81.60
C ALA A 554 35.06 31.38 82.53
N ALA A 555 35.30 30.08 82.74
CA ALA A 555 34.53 29.26 83.68
C ALA A 555 34.88 29.61 85.15
N GLN A 556 36.17 29.83 85.44
CA GLN A 556 36.63 30.24 86.76
C GLN A 556 36.09 31.63 87.14
N ALA A 557 36.18 32.61 86.24
CA ALA A 557 35.66 33.97 86.49
C ALA A 557 34.13 33.97 86.72
N LYS A 558 33.39 33.10 86.02
CA LYS A 558 31.94 32.91 86.26
C LYS A 558 31.65 32.30 87.63
N TRP A 559 32.51 31.42 88.12
CA TRP A 559 32.37 30.86 89.46
C TRP A 559 32.68 31.88 90.56
N GLU A 560 33.79 32.61 90.42
CA GLU A 560 34.19 33.66 91.38
C GLU A 560 33.14 34.77 91.50
N SER A 561 32.49 35.13 90.38
CA SER A 561 31.38 36.09 90.38
C SER A 561 30.09 35.56 91.02
N LYS A 562 29.83 34.24 90.93
CA LYS A 562 28.71 33.58 91.63
C LYS A 562 28.90 33.53 93.16
N ILE A 563 30.12 33.33 93.66
CA ILE A 563 30.39 33.33 95.12
C ILE A 563 30.19 34.73 95.72
N SER A 564 30.51 35.77 94.95
CA SER A 564 30.49 37.16 95.41
C SER A 564 29.10 37.82 95.36
N SER A 565 28.07 37.12 94.85
CA SER A 565 26.72 37.67 94.72
C SER A 565 25.64 36.66 95.14
N GLU A 566 25.06 36.84 96.34
CA GLU A 566 23.84 36.13 96.74
C GLU A 566 22.64 36.71 95.96
N THR A 567 22.37 36.14 94.79
CA THR A 567 21.05 36.27 94.18
C THR A 567 20.70 35.00 93.41
N SER A 568 19.61 34.36 93.85
CA SER A 568 18.92 33.28 93.17
C SER A 568 18.23 33.77 91.89
N GLY A 569 18.25 32.96 90.83
CA GLY A 569 17.10 32.91 89.91
C GLY A 569 17.42 32.77 88.42
N GLY A 570 17.16 31.57 87.90
CA GLY A 570 16.47 31.38 86.61
C GLY A 570 17.33 31.26 85.34
N GLU A 571 17.67 30.02 84.95
CA GLU A 571 17.67 29.52 83.55
C GLU A 571 18.08 28.03 83.52
N ALA A 572 17.21 27.14 84.00
CA ALA A 572 17.58 25.74 84.23
C ALA A 572 17.63 24.83 82.97
N LYS A 573 17.29 25.32 81.76
CA LYS A 573 17.08 24.43 80.60
C LYS A 573 18.31 24.23 79.69
N ASP A 574 19.18 25.23 79.50
CA ASP A 574 20.37 25.09 78.63
C ASP A 574 21.70 25.05 79.40
N GLU A 575 21.63 25.20 80.71
CA GLU A 575 22.81 25.18 81.57
C GLU A 575 23.56 23.86 81.45
N ILE A 576 22.84 22.73 81.35
CA ILE A 576 23.45 21.41 81.18
C ILE A 576 24.22 21.31 79.86
N ILE A 577 23.67 21.82 78.74
CA ILE A 577 24.34 21.75 77.43
C ILE A 577 25.56 22.66 77.41
N ARG A 578 25.48 23.86 78.00
CA ARG A 578 26.63 24.77 78.13
C ARG A 578 27.72 24.19 79.01
N GLN A 579 27.35 23.63 80.15
CA GLN A 579 28.27 22.90 81.02
C GLN A 579 28.90 21.73 80.28
N TRP A 580 28.11 20.98 79.49
CA TRP A 580 28.62 19.87 78.67
C TRP A 580 29.57 20.33 77.56
N GLN A 581 29.27 21.43 76.86
CA GLN A 581 30.17 22.01 75.85
C GLN A 581 31.48 22.50 76.48
N THR A 582 31.39 23.19 77.62
CA THR A 582 32.56 23.65 78.38
C THR A 582 33.38 22.46 78.88
N LEU A 583 32.76 21.43 79.47
CA LEU A 583 33.45 20.21 79.89
C LEU A 583 34.07 19.46 78.70
N ARG A 584 33.37 19.34 77.56
CA ARG A 584 33.89 18.71 76.32
C ARG A 584 35.15 19.43 75.83
N PHE A 585 35.16 20.75 75.91
CA PHE A 585 36.28 21.57 75.48
C PHE A 585 37.45 21.56 76.47
N LEU A 586 37.16 21.51 77.78
CA LEU A 586 38.17 21.49 78.85
C LEU A 586 38.73 20.09 79.15
N ARG A 587 38.04 19.04 78.69
CA ARG A 587 38.39 17.63 78.93
C ARG A 587 39.83 17.30 78.59
N SER A 588 40.37 17.86 77.51
CA SER A 588 41.69 17.50 77.02
C SER A 588 42.83 17.94 77.95
N ARG A 589 42.61 18.93 78.82
CA ARG A 589 43.67 19.47 79.69
C ARG A 589 43.38 19.37 81.19
N TYR A 590 42.14 19.53 81.62
CA TYR A 590 41.79 19.66 83.05
C TYR A 590 41.06 18.44 83.61
N LEU A 591 41.16 17.28 82.94
CA LEU A 591 40.40 16.06 83.26
C LEU A 591 40.54 15.60 84.72
N PHE A 592 41.74 15.68 85.29
CA PHE A 592 41.97 15.22 86.66
C PHE A 592 41.25 16.07 87.71
N ASN A 593 40.92 17.33 87.40
CA ASN A 593 40.20 18.21 88.31
C ASN A 593 38.68 17.96 88.29
N PHE A 594 38.20 17.08 87.40
CA PHE A 594 36.78 16.78 87.27
C PHE A 594 36.28 15.86 88.39
N ASP A 595 37.17 15.28 89.20
CA ASP A 595 36.80 14.53 90.41
C ASP A 595 36.01 15.38 91.41
N LYS A 596 36.20 16.71 91.38
CA LYS A 596 35.45 17.69 92.18
C LYS A 596 34.11 18.09 91.57
N VAL A 597 33.84 17.72 90.31
CA VAL A 597 32.58 18.00 89.61
C VAL A 597 31.59 16.88 89.85
N ASN A 598 30.46 17.18 90.51
CA ASN A 598 29.36 16.24 90.70
C ASN A 598 28.08 16.78 90.06
N GLU A 599 27.05 15.93 89.88
CA GLU A 599 25.79 16.32 89.22
C GLU A 599 25.03 17.46 89.94
N LYS A 600 25.35 17.72 91.21
CA LYS A 600 24.74 18.80 91.99
C LYS A 600 25.53 20.11 91.91
N THR A 601 26.86 20.07 91.86
CA THR A 601 27.75 21.24 91.80
C THR A 601 28.10 21.65 90.37
N GLY A 602 28.05 20.75 89.39
CA GLY A 602 28.33 21.05 87.98
C GLY A 602 29.76 21.57 87.75
N VAL A 603 29.97 22.36 86.70
CA VAL A 603 31.30 22.93 86.34
C VAL A 603 31.89 23.77 87.47
N ASP A 604 31.04 24.36 88.31
CA ASP A 604 31.42 25.12 89.50
C ASP A 604 32.20 24.26 90.53
N GLY A 605 31.93 22.94 90.55
CA GLY A 605 32.65 21.97 91.38
C GLY A 605 34.15 21.86 91.08
N LEU A 606 34.62 22.26 89.87
CA LEU A 606 36.06 22.30 89.56
C LEU A 606 36.86 23.17 90.55
N PHE A 607 36.20 24.10 91.22
CA PHE A 607 36.81 25.15 92.03
C PHE A 607 36.48 25.05 93.54
N GLU A 608 35.64 24.10 93.99
CA GLU A 608 35.26 23.93 95.42
C GLU A 608 36.27 23.07 96.24
N GLU A 609 36.52 23.42 97.52
CA GLU A 609 37.42 22.67 98.44
C GLU A 609 36.68 21.52 99.19
N PRO A 610 37.30 20.33 99.34
CA PRO A 610 36.61 19.11 99.75
C PRO A 610 36.24 19.04 101.25
N ARG A 611 34.94 18.90 101.57
CA ARG A 611 34.43 18.47 102.91
C ARG A 611 34.41 16.94 103.01
N LYS A 612 34.96 16.37 104.10
CA LYS A 612 35.15 14.92 104.31
C LYS A 612 33.84 14.11 104.37
N VAL A 613 33.90 12.95 103.72
CA VAL A 613 32.84 11.97 103.42
C VAL A 613 32.64 10.98 104.58
N GLU A 614 31.39 10.70 104.97
CA GLU A 614 31.03 9.49 105.73
C GLU A 614 30.62 8.37 104.74
N ALA A 615 31.24 7.20 104.92
CA ALA A 615 31.18 6.07 104.01
C ALA A 615 29.80 5.37 104.00
N LEU A 616 29.24 5.14 102.80
CA LEU A 616 28.09 4.25 102.57
C LEU A 616 28.50 3.04 101.71
N ASP A 617 28.77 1.96 102.44
CA ASP A 617 28.47 0.53 102.24
C ASP A 617 28.73 -0.13 100.85
N ASP A 618 29.77 -0.98 100.81
CA ASP A 618 30.21 -1.79 99.65
C ASP A 618 29.18 -2.82 99.16
N SER A 619 28.07 -3.06 99.88
CA SER A 619 27.01 -4.00 99.47
C SER A 619 26.17 -3.52 98.27
N PHE A 620 26.13 -2.21 98.00
CA PHE A 620 25.37 -1.62 96.90
C PHE A 620 26.09 -1.75 95.54
N LYS A 621 27.43 -1.76 95.58
CA LYS A 621 28.31 -1.86 94.40
C LYS A 621 28.22 -3.24 93.72
N GLU A 622 28.10 -4.32 94.50
CA GLU A 622 27.96 -5.69 93.97
C GLU A 622 26.59 -5.95 93.31
N LYS A 623 25.50 -5.41 93.87
CA LYS A 623 24.14 -5.59 93.31
C LYS A 623 23.95 -4.88 91.96
N LEU A 624 24.65 -3.77 91.73
CA LEU A 624 24.57 -3.01 90.47
C LEU A 624 25.36 -3.71 89.34
N LEU A 625 26.52 -4.29 89.67
CA LEU A 625 27.35 -5.10 88.75
C LEU A 625 26.65 -6.39 88.29
N TYR A 626 25.81 -6.99 89.14
CA TYR A 626 25.05 -8.21 88.81
C TYR A 626 23.89 -7.95 87.82
N LYS A 627 23.18 -6.81 87.93
CA LYS A 627 22.06 -6.47 87.04
C LYS A 627 22.51 -6.14 85.60
N ILE A 628 23.64 -5.43 85.45
CA ILE A 628 24.15 -4.99 84.14
C ILE A 628 24.70 -6.17 83.31
N ASN A 629 25.29 -7.18 83.96
CA ASN A 629 25.89 -8.33 83.28
C ASN A 629 24.92 -9.48 82.93
N GLN A 630 23.65 -9.43 83.37
CA GLN A 630 22.69 -10.53 83.15
C GLN A 630 22.25 -10.68 81.69
N GLU A 631 21.98 -9.59 80.97
CA GLU A 631 21.59 -9.67 79.54
C GLU A 631 22.73 -10.21 78.68
N HIS A 632 23.96 -9.77 78.97
CA HIS A 632 25.13 -10.21 78.23
C HIS A 632 25.44 -11.70 78.47
N ARG A 633 25.20 -12.22 79.69
CA ARG A 633 25.34 -13.66 79.98
C ARG A 633 24.27 -14.51 79.30
N LYS A 634 23.02 -14.04 79.23
CA LYS A 634 21.94 -14.75 78.50
C LYS A 634 22.27 -14.93 77.02
N LYS A 635 22.62 -13.84 76.31
CA LYS A 635 23.00 -13.92 74.88
C LYS A 635 24.20 -14.83 74.62
N LEU A 636 25.14 -14.89 75.55
CA LEU A 636 26.32 -15.76 75.44
C LEU A 636 26.02 -17.24 75.69
N GLN A 637 25.00 -17.55 76.50
CA GLN A 637 24.56 -18.92 76.77
C GLN A 637 23.70 -19.47 75.62
N ASP A 638 22.79 -18.66 75.08
CA ASP A 638 21.96 -19.03 73.91
C ASP A 638 22.85 -19.38 72.69
N ALA A 639 23.91 -18.59 72.44
CA ALA A 639 24.87 -18.86 71.37
C ALA A 639 25.70 -20.16 71.58
N ARG A 640 25.96 -20.55 72.83
CA ARG A 640 26.69 -21.79 73.16
C ARG A 640 25.81 -23.03 73.01
N GLU A 641 24.54 -22.95 73.41
CA GLU A 641 23.59 -24.07 73.29
C GLU A 641 23.24 -24.36 71.82
N TYR A 642 23.09 -23.32 70.97
CA TYR A 642 22.88 -23.49 69.52
C TYR A 642 24.03 -24.28 68.86
N LYS A 643 25.28 -23.99 69.25
CA LYS A 643 26.47 -24.65 68.69
C LYS A 643 26.56 -26.13 69.09
N ILE A 644 26.24 -26.48 70.35
CA ILE A 644 26.21 -27.87 70.85
C ILE A 644 25.06 -28.68 70.21
N GLY A 645 23.90 -28.05 69.99
CA GLY A 645 22.75 -28.69 69.36
C GLY A 645 22.98 -29.09 67.89
N LYS A 646 23.69 -28.24 67.12
CA LYS A 646 24.01 -28.50 65.70
C LYS A 646 25.01 -29.66 65.54
N GLU A 647 25.97 -29.80 66.46
CA GLU A 647 26.96 -30.90 66.44
C GLU A 647 26.39 -32.27 66.83
N ARG A 648 25.43 -32.35 67.77
CA ARG A 648 24.76 -33.62 68.12
C ARG A 648 23.84 -34.16 67.03
N LYS A 649 23.12 -33.29 66.31
CA LYS A 649 22.24 -33.70 65.19
C LYS A 649 23.03 -34.22 63.98
N LYS A 650 24.22 -33.68 63.71
CA LYS A 650 25.10 -34.18 62.63
C LYS A 650 25.65 -35.59 62.92
N ARG A 651 25.90 -35.94 64.20
CA ARG A 651 26.48 -37.24 64.60
C ARG A 651 25.48 -38.41 64.64
N ALA A 652 24.18 -38.16 64.82
CA ALA A 652 23.17 -39.23 64.88
C ALA A 652 22.68 -39.72 63.50
N LEU A 653 22.74 -38.88 62.46
CA LEU A 653 22.26 -39.23 61.11
C LEU A 653 23.30 -39.99 60.25
N GLU A 654 24.57 -39.99 60.66
CA GLU A 654 25.65 -40.71 59.97
C GLU A 654 25.82 -42.18 60.45
N GLU A 655 25.19 -42.58 61.57
CA GLU A 655 25.32 -43.95 62.15
C GLU A 655 24.22 -44.97 61.74
N GLU A 656 23.12 -44.58 61.07
CA GLU A 656 21.99 -45.50 60.76
C GLU A 656 21.88 -46.01 59.30
N ALA A 657 22.80 -45.66 58.39
CA ALA A 657 22.76 -46.07 56.97
C ALA A 657 23.50 -47.38 56.62
N SER A 658 23.65 -48.33 57.55
CA SER A 658 24.37 -49.60 57.31
C SER A 658 23.66 -50.85 57.90
N PHE A 659 23.01 -51.62 57.01
CA PHE A 659 22.68 -53.07 57.11
C PHE A 659 21.53 -53.54 58.04
N PRO A 660 20.92 -54.74 57.81
CA PRO A 660 19.49 -54.87 57.49
C PRO A 660 18.71 -55.92 58.34
N GLU A 661 17.45 -56.13 57.93
CA GLU A 661 16.51 -57.24 58.25
C GLU A 661 15.55 -57.16 59.47
N ARG A 662 14.26 -57.23 59.10
CA ARG A 662 13.15 -58.03 59.67
C ARG A 662 12.83 -57.92 61.17
N GLU A 663 11.62 -57.43 61.48
CA GLU A 663 10.46 -58.30 61.70
C GLU A 663 9.15 -57.48 61.83
N GLN A 664 8.16 -57.88 61.04
CA GLN A 664 6.77 -57.50 61.21
C GLN A 664 6.16 -58.31 62.38
N LYS A 665 5.40 -57.69 63.28
CA LYS A 665 3.96 -57.97 63.50
C LYS A 665 3.33 -57.19 64.67
N ILE A 666 2.30 -56.39 64.32
CA ILE A 666 0.94 -56.34 64.88
C ILE A 666 0.76 -55.96 66.37
N LYS A 667 0.15 -54.78 66.64
CA LYS A 667 -1.27 -54.64 67.05
C LYS A 667 -1.74 -53.17 67.06
N SER A 668 -2.76 -52.91 66.25
CA SER A 668 -3.69 -51.77 66.22
C SER A 668 -4.43 -51.61 67.57
N GLN A 669 -5.02 -50.50 68.01
CA GLN A 669 -5.42 -49.23 67.37
C GLN A 669 -5.86 -48.23 68.48
N ARG A 670 -5.71 -46.92 68.19
CA ARG A 670 -6.50 -45.74 68.68
C ARG A 670 -6.53 -45.41 70.19
N ILE A 671 -6.14 -44.17 70.53
CA ILE A 671 -7.04 -43.01 70.69
C ILE A 671 -6.20 -41.71 70.66
N ASN A 672 -6.80 -40.66 70.08
CA ASN A 672 -6.21 -39.43 69.55
C ASN A 672 -5.63 -38.46 70.59
N SER A 673 -4.58 -37.74 70.19
CA SER A 673 -3.95 -36.63 70.94
C SER A 673 -3.69 -35.43 70.04
N ALA A 674 -3.73 -34.25 70.66
CA ALA A 674 -3.67 -32.92 70.08
C ALA A 674 -2.23 -32.39 69.84
N SER A 675 -2.19 -31.16 69.29
CA SER A 675 -1.17 -30.08 69.39
C SER A 675 0.04 -30.01 68.42
N GLN A 676 0.09 -28.81 67.80
CA GLN A 676 1.20 -27.94 67.30
C GLN A 676 2.61 -28.23 67.87
N THR A 677 3.76 -27.95 67.21
CA THR A 677 4.23 -26.70 66.57
C THR A 677 5.57 -26.93 65.80
N GLU A 678 6.04 -25.88 65.09
CA GLU A 678 7.10 -25.70 64.06
C GLU A 678 8.60 -25.96 64.40
N GLY A 679 9.44 -26.05 63.35
CA GLY A 679 10.82 -25.47 63.30
C GLY A 679 11.96 -26.24 62.59
N ASP A 680 12.40 -25.76 61.41
CA ASP A 680 13.78 -25.41 60.92
C ASP A 680 15.03 -26.32 61.20
N GLU A 681 16.11 -26.44 60.41
CA GLU A 681 16.60 -25.99 59.08
C GLU A 681 18.02 -26.63 58.85
N LEU A 682 18.49 -26.68 57.58
CA LEU A 682 19.89 -26.52 57.07
C LEU A 682 20.82 -27.69 56.63
N LYS A 683 21.41 -27.42 55.44
CA LYS A 683 22.41 -28.09 54.57
C LYS A 683 23.87 -28.09 55.09
N SER A 684 24.76 -28.89 54.45
CA SER A 684 26.16 -28.57 53.98
C SER A 684 27.09 -29.82 54.03
N GLU A 685 27.50 -30.40 52.89
CA GLU A 685 28.77 -30.25 52.12
C GLU A 685 30.05 -30.83 52.75
N GLN A 686 30.95 -31.41 51.90
CA GLN A 686 32.44 -31.28 51.89
C GLN A 686 33.12 -32.51 51.17
N THR A 687 34.23 -32.48 50.41
CA THR A 687 35.07 -31.45 49.76
C THR A 687 36.16 -32.13 48.87
N GLN A 688 36.74 -31.34 47.94
CA GLN A 688 38.16 -31.25 47.53
C GLN A 688 38.74 -32.23 46.47
N PRO A 689 39.83 -31.87 45.71
CA PRO A 689 40.93 -30.96 46.11
C PRO A 689 41.55 -29.96 45.09
N LYS A 690 42.28 -28.97 45.67
CA LYS A 690 43.59 -28.30 45.31
C LYS A 690 43.92 -27.94 43.84
N GLY A 691 44.52 -26.79 43.49
CA GLY A 691 45.11 -25.65 44.22
C GLY A 691 45.73 -24.60 43.25
N GLU A 692 45.82 -23.34 43.71
CA GLU A 692 46.93 -22.35 43.62
C GLU A 692 48.01 -22.48 42.49
N ILE A 693 48.49 -21.47 41.72
CA ILE A 693 48.74 -20.01 41.88
C ILE A 693 49.11 -19.36 40.50
N SER A 694 48.85 -18.04 40.34
CA SER A 694 49.53 -16.97 39.56
C SER A 694 49.47 -16.83 38.01
N GLU A 695 48.79 -15.74 37.62
CA GLU A 695 49.11 -14.60 36.72
C GLU A 695 49.56 -14.75 35.23
N GLU A 696 48.81 -13.98 34.41
CA GLU A 696 49.11 -13.26 33.16
C GLU A 696 49.84 -13.95 32.00
N ASN A 697 49.09 -14.16 30.89
CA ASN A 697 49.44 -13.59 29.59
C ASN A 697 48.28 -13.60 28.56
N THR A 698 48.34 -12.60 27.69
CA THR A 698 47.45 -12.11 26.63
C THR A 698 47.12 -13.09 25.48
N LYS A 699 45.85 -13.13 25.02
CA LYS A 699 45.47 -13.09 23.57
C LYS A 699 43.94 -12.93 23.30
N ILE A 700 43.57 -11.71 22.94
CA ILE A 700 42.71 -11.24 21.82
C ILE A 700 41.62 -12.18 21.21
N LYS A 701 40.38 -11.62 21.20
CA LYS A 701 39.21 -11.75 20.29
C LYS A 701 38.28 -12.98 20.39
N SER A 702 37.09 -12.76 20.97
CA SER A 702 35.83 -12.56 20.21
C SER A 702 34.67 -12.11 21.13
N SER A 703 34.24 -10.86 20.93
CA SER A 703 32.85 -10.32 20.90
C SER A 703 31.76 -10.83 21.87
N GLU A 704 31.48 -10.00 22.87
CA GLU A 704 30.17 -9.39 23.26
C GLU A 704 28.85 -10.18 23.08
N VAL A 705 28.14 -10.57 24.17
CA VAL A 705 27.21 -9.82 25.08
C VAL A 705 25.75 -10.01 24.61
N SER A 706 24.88 -10.80 25.27
CA SER A 706 24.21 -10.63 26.60
C SER A 706 23.32 -9.38 26.59
N SER A 707 21.99 -9.43 26.45
CA SER A 707 20.95 -9.97 27.37
C SER A 707 20.00 -8.81 27.71
N GLN A 708 18.68 -9.01 27.62
CA GLN A 708 17.68 -8.63 28.65
C GLN A 708 16.24 -8.77 28.12
N ASP A 709 15.54 -9.75 28.69
CA ASP A 709 14.08 -9.81 28.92
C ASP A 709 13.63 -8.61 29.80
N PRO A 710 12.33 -8.19 29.83
CA PRO A 710 11.24 -8.98 30.43
C PRO A 710 9.79 -8.78 29.94
N ASP A 711 9.06 -9.89 29.95
CA ASP A 711 7.82 -10.22 30.69
C ASP A 711 6.56 -9.30 30.74
N SER A 712 5.43 -9.98 30.43
CA SER A 712 4.06 -9.92 30.98
C SER A 712 3.02 -8.86 30.52
N GLY A 713 1.80 -9.33 30.23
CA GLY A 713 0.56 -8.54 30.38
C GLY A 713 -0.60 -8.86 29.42
N VAL A 714 -1.56 -9.67 29.88
CA VAL A 714 -2.87 -10.00 29.26
C VAL A 714 -3.92 -8.92 29.57
N ALA A 715 -4.86 -8.62 28.65
CA ALA A 715 -6.29 -8.35 28.93
C ALA A 715 -7.09 -8.01 27.65
N GLY A 716 -8.37 -8.42 27.61
CA GLY A 716 -9.34 -8.10 26.56
C GLY A 716 -10.43 -7.10 26.97
N GLU A 717 -11.18 -6.69 25.94
CA GLU A 717 -12.64 -6.42 25.86
C GLU A 717 -13.31 -5.15 26.46
N PHE A 718 -14.27 -4.63 25.65
CA PHE A 718 -15.40 -3.68 25.87
C PHE A 718 -15.22 -2.14 25.73
N ALA A 719 -15.61 -1.64 24.54
CA ALA A 719 -16.74 -0.74 24.18
C ALA A 719 -17.00 0.63 24.91
N PRO A 720 -17.64 1.61 24.22
CA PRO A 720 -17.39 3.05 24.37
C PRO A 720 -18.52 3.85 25.04
N GLN A 721 -18.21 5.04 25.61
CA GLN A 721 -19.20 6.10 25.87
C GLN A 721 -18.62 7.52 25.74
N ASN A 722 -19.47 8.38 25.17
CA ASN A 722 -19.41 9.84 25.03
C ASN A 722 -19.17 10.60 26.34
N THR A 723 -18.53 11.78 26.30
CA THR A 723 -19.03 12.97 27.02
C THR A 723 -18.54 14.29 26.39
N THR A 724 -19.50 15.21 26.27
CA THR A 724 -19.51 16.59 25.80
C THR A 724 -19.13 17.58 26.92
N ALA A 725 -18.51 18.73 26.61
CA ALA A 725 -18.64 20.03 27.31
C ALA A 725 -17.94 21.13 26.45
N GLN A 726 -18.62 22.04 25.76
CA GLN A 726 -19.36 23.27 26.17
C GLN A 726 -18.52 24.56 26.23
N LEU A 727 -19.25 25.67 25.99
CA LEU A 727 -18.94 27.13 25.96
C LEU A 727 -18.47 27.69 24.59
N GLU A 728 -19.04 28.76 24.01
CA GLU A 728 -20.14 29.67 24.41
C GLU A 728 -20.56 30.54 23.18
N ASN A 729 -21.84 30.93 23.12
CA ASN A 729 -22.38 31.94 22.18
C ASN A 729 -22.22 33.37 22.76
N PRO A 730 -22.33 34.42 21.93
CA PRO A 730 -23.51 35.29 22.11
C PRO A 730 -24.22 35.69 20.79
N LYS A 731 -25.51 35.97 20.97
CA LYS A 731 -26.54 36.40 20.01
C LYS A 731 -26.38 37.85 19.56
N THR A 732 -26.85 38.15 18.34
CA THR A 732 -27.98 39.07 17.97
C THR A 732 -28.06 39.09 16.43
N GLU A 733 -29.09 38.49 15.80
CA GLU A 733 -30.35 39.14 15.37
C GLU A 733 -30.13 40.47 14.63
N ASP A 734 -30.29 40.49 13.30
CA ASP A 734 -31.45 41.16 12.69
C ASP A 734 -31.70 40.76 11.23
N ASN A 735 -32.99 40.60 10.93
CA ASN A 735 -33.57 40.32 9.63
C ASN A 735 -33.51 41.55 8.71
N ASN A 736 -33.37 41.38 7.39
CA ASN A 736 -34.42 41.80 6.45
C ASN A 736 -34.13 41.45 4.99
N ALA A 737 -35.24 41.18 4.33
CA ALA A 737 -35.40 40.66 2.98
C ALA A 737 -35.34 41.73 1.88
N ALA A 738 -35.33 41.21 0.65
CA ALA A 738 -36.01 41.72 -0.53
C ALA A 738 -35.22 42.61 -1.54
N THR A 739 -35.12 42.03 -2.74
CA THR A 739 -35.50 42.60 -4.05
C THR A 739 -34.65 43.70 -4.71
N SER A 740 -34.15 43.30 -5.89
CA SER A 740 -34.33 43.93 -7.20
C SER A 740 -33.55 45.19 -7.60
N ASN A 741 -32.95 45.04 -8.79
CA ASN A 741 -32.95 45.95 -9.93
C ASN A 741 -31.98 47.16 -9.98
N ILE A 742 -31.04 47.01 -10.93
CA ILE A 742 -30.85 47.81 -12.16
C ILE A 742 -30.42 49.30 -12.02
N SER A 743 -29.33 49.56 -12.77
CA SER A 743 -28.99 50.75 -13.58
C SER A 743 -27.99 51.79 -13.07
N ASN A 744 -26.98 51.95 -13.94
CA ASN A 744 -26.36 53.17 -14.45
C ASN A 744 -25.61 54.13 -13.52
N GLY A 745 -24.38 54.47 -13.96
CA GLY A 745 -23.90 55.85 -13.81
C GLY A 745 -22.41 56.00 -13.50
N SER A 746 -21.60 56.01 -14.57
CA SER A 746 -20.47 56.92 -14.85
C SER A 746 -19.53 57.44 -13.75
N SER A 747 -18.24 57.26 -14.04
CA SER A 747 -17.16 58.28 -14.05
C SER A 747 -16.71 58.94 -12.74
N THR A 748 -15.44 58.71 -12.38
CA THR A 748 -14.31 59.69 -12.18
C THR A 748 -13.28 59.05 -11.21
N GLN A 749 -12.04 58.79 -11.63
CA GLN A 749 -10.87 59.66 -11.40
C GLN A 749 -10.76 60.14 -9.95
N ASP A 750 -9.85 59.57 -9.14
CA ASP A 750 -8.51 60.14 -8.98
C ASP A 750 -7.67 59.41 -7.91
N MET A 751 -6.36 59.63 -8.06
CA MET A 751 -5.20 59.15 -7.34
C MET A 751 -5.28 59.18 -5.81
N LYS A 752 -4.77 58.13 -5.17
CA LYS A 752 -3.60 58.21 -4.30
C LYS A 752 -2.89 56.88 -4.15
#